data_AF-A0A8J2B3Z6-F1
#
_entry.id   AF-A0A8J2B3Z6-F1
#
_cell.length_a   1.000
_cell.length_b   1.000
_cell.length_c   1.000
_cell.angle_alpha   90.00
_cell.angle_beta   90.00
_cell.angle_gamma   90.00
#
_symmetry.space_group_name_H-M   'P 1'
#
loop_
_entity.id
_entity.type
_entity.pdbx_description
1 polymer ?
#
loop_
_entity_poly.entity_id
_entity_poly.type
_entity_poly.pdbx_seq_one_letter_code
_entity_poly.pdbx_strand_id
1 'polypeptide(L)'
;MDASFLNYGLDAVVLPEWGFPKKGKVRDIYFQEDDVVMVTNDRVSAFDFVLPNLIPFKGQVLNTISEHMFEVTKDIIPNALVLPSPDPAVVVQKKMKNLMVECIVRGYLWGSMAAAYEKGDRDFCGLKIPDGLVRYQKLAEPIFTPTTKAEVGHDENMTMAEVEELIGKDLAAQVKDISMKLFKRGQETMAKQGLILIDTKYEFGICPKTGKLHVIDEVNTPDSSRLCSIAEYEEKWKLIEPKIKDYPSVSALLKEHPKLKVKEFSKQYVRDTLLEMGFDPTTATKAIELTPEQVLECAKRYIDVCEQITGKKFPLPDKAQVINKSPKERLLQNLVAKKYLSSGLACIFAGSDSDAPHIEKLQKEFAKSFAKHNISTQVRICSAHKQPKKLGEVLKYYNTSDQMICIIACAGGTDALSGTASFLSIWPVVSCPPDGLENKTCTINPPGSSNAFCGKPGNCARFCLQMFSGKEPKIGEFLSSENAKKVKSLEDADARLCPVFATGSTAVSDVKPSVSCTKAVDNDFFTSTAATSKETTSDKDGDGTIKDKETLYKQKIHSEFLNKTEVDAVFIPEWGEAKKGKVRDIYFQNENVVMVTNDRVSAFDHVLPNLIPFKGFVLNKISEWAFDATKDIIPNALITPAPDPAVVVQKKMKNLMVECIVRGYLWGSMAKAYEKGDRDFCGLKIPDGLVRYQKLAEPIFTPTTKAEVGHDENMTMAEVEQLIGVDLAAKVKDISMKLFQRGSEKMKEKGLILIDTKYEFGLDYETNELYVIDEVNTPDSSRMCGIEEYEKKWKLIDEAVKGKTMPASEIFSKYKIKEYSKQYVRDCLLDMGFTGNESADEISLSPAQIVECSYRYIKVYETIIGKEFPFDLFASSITGSSNASAKRVIKNLQAAKLLSTGVVLIMAGSDSDAPHLAKIEESCKKQGLKAVHTRICSAHKQPGKLEDALKSYNRSEQPCIIVGCAGGTDALSGTASFHSKFPVVSCPPDGLINHTCLTNPPGSSNAICYSVSNVARFCAQVLSAASGDAELQKKLLKSNDEKNSKLSKADAGFVERIFPKAQLVMGA
;
A
#
# COMPACT_ATOMS: atom_id res chain seq x y z
N MET A 1 -4.20 45.16 8.34
CA MET A 1 -4.31 43.98 9.22
C MET A 1 -5.75 43.88 9.70
N ASP A 2 -6.30 42.68 9.86
CA ASP A 2 -7.66 42.45 10.36
C ASP A 2 -7.67 41.38 11.48
N ALA A 3 -8.86 41.04 11.98
CA ALA A 3 -9.04 40.12 13.11
C ALA A 3 -8.45 38.71 12.90
N SER A 4 -8.20 38.27 11.66
CA SER A 4 -7.60 36.95 11.39
C SER A 4 -6.19 36.79 11.95
N PHE A 5 -5.49 37.89 12.22
CA PHE A 5 -4.12 37.89 12.74
C PHE A 5 -4.03 37.87 14.27
N LEU A 6 -5.12 38.05 15.00
CA LEU A 6 -5.12 38.16 16.48
C LEU A 6 -4.44 36.96 17.17
N ASN A 7 -4.65 35.76 16.62
CA ASN A 7 -4.09 34.52 17.15
C ASN A 7 -2.80 34.08 16.44
N TYR A 8 -2.25 34.92 15.56
CA TYR A 8 -1.04 34.63 14.78
C TYR A 8 0.24 35.12 15.49
N GLY A 9 0.33 34.90 16.80
CA GLY A 9 1.49 35.26 17.62
C GLY A 9 2.39 34.06 17.91
N LEU A 10 3.71 34.28 17.96
CA LEU A 10 4.68 33.30 18.43
C LEU A 10 5.01 33.55 19.91
N ASP A 11 4.55 32.69 20.83
CA ASP A 11 4.83 32.84 22.28
C ASP A 11 6.17 32.22 22.70
N ALA A 12 6.24 30.90 22.71
CA ALA A 12 7.44 30.12 23.04
C ALA A 12 7.49 28.88 22.16
N VAL A 13 8.70 28.46 21.79
CA VAL A 13 8.93 27.21 21.06
C VAL A 13 9.83 26.33 21.91
N VAL A 14 9.47 25.05 22.06
CA VAL A 14 10.27 24.06 22.79
C VAL A 14 10.88 23.09 21.80
N LEU A 15 12.21 23.12 21.68
CA LEU A 15 13.00 22.32 20.75
C LEU A 15 14.02 21.46 21.52
N PRO A 16 13.64 20.27 22.03
CA PRO A 16 14.52 19.46 22.87
C PRO A 16 15.82 19.03 22.19
N GLU A 17 15.87 18.99 20.86
CA GLU A 17 17.10 18.77 20.09
C GLU A 17 18.18 19.81 20.44
N TRP A 18 17.78 21.08 20.64
CA TRP A 18 18.68 22.17 21.01
C TRP A 18 18.94 22.28 22.52
N GLY A 19 18.33 21.42 23.33
CA GLY A 19 18.43 21.45 24.78
C GLY A 19 17.48 22.46 25.44
N PHE A 20 17.72 22.74 26.73
CA PHE A 20 16.87 23.64 27.51
C PHE A 20 17.19 25.11 27.20
N PRO A 21 16.20 25.94 26.81
CA PRO A 21 16.45 27.36 26.55
C PRO A 21 16.62 28.15 27.85
N LYS A 22 17.47 29.18 27.83
CA LYS A 22 17.39 30.29 28.79
C LYS A 22 16.23 31.18 28.35
N LYS A 23 15.13 31.17 29.12
CA LYS A 23 13.94 31.98 28.86
C LYS A 23 14.16 33.43 29.27
N GLY A 24 14.11 34.35 28.32
CA GLY A 24 14.08 35.79 28.57
C GLY A 24 12.65 36.35 28.56
N LYS A 25 12.53 37.67 28.78
CA LYS A 25 11.23 38.39 28.72
C LYS A 25 10.59 38.29 27.32
N VAL A 26 11.40 38.41 26.26
CA VAL A 26 10.94 38.48 24.86
C VAL A 26 11.73 37.59 23.89
N ARG A 27 12.66 36.76 24.39
CA ARG A 27 13.43 35.81 23.56
C ARG A 27 13.69 34.51 24.32
N ASP A 28 13.67 33.39 23.61
CA ASP A 28 14.16 32.11 24.12
C ASP A 28 15.54 31.82 23.51
N ILE A 29 16.55 31.62 24.36
CA ILE A 29 17.97 31.55 23.94
C ILE A 29 18.48 30.12 24.08
N TYR A 30 18.97 29.55 22.98
CA TYR A 30 19.56 28.22 22.89
C TYR A 30 21.06 28.35 22.65
N PHE A 31 21.87 27.84 23.60
CA PHE A 31 23.32 27.84 23.49
C PHE A 31 23.78 26.56 22.79
N GLN A 32 24.34 26.72 21.59
CA GLN A 32 25.04 25.65 20.87
C GLN A 32 26.55 25.77 21.13
N GLU A 33 27.33 24.86 20.54
CA GLU A 33 28.78 24.81 20.75
C GLU A 33 29.48 26.10 20.31
N ASP A 34 29.27 26.51 19.05
CA ASP A 34 29.87 27.70 18.45
C ASP A 34 28.91 28.91 18.35
N ASP A 35 27.60 28.64 18.36
CA ASP A 35 26.56 29.60 18.02
C ASP A 35 25.53 29.76 19.15
N VAL A 36 24.83 30.89 19.15
CA VAL A 36 23.68 31.19 20.00
C VAL A 36 22.48 31.39 19.08
N VAL A 37 21.46 30.55 19.26
CA VAL A 37 20.21 30.62 18.50
C VAL A 37 19.15 31.24 19.38
N MET A 38 18.56 32.34 18.93
CA MET A 38 17.54 33.08 19.68
C MET A 38 16.23 33.06 18.91
N VAL A 39 15.16 32.60 19.56
CA VAL A 39 13.80 32.73 19.04
C VAL A 39 13.20 34.00 19.63
N THR A 40 13.06 35.05 18.81
CA THR A 40 12.41 36.30 19.18
C THR A 40 10.91 36.11 19.11
N ASN A 41 10.25 36.19 20.27
CA ASN A 41 8.82 35.97 20.37
C ASN A 41 8.02 37.28 20.29
N ASP A 42 6.71 37.10 20.15
CA ASP A 42 5.72 38.16 20.03
C ASP A 42 5.22 38.63 21.41
N ARG A 43 5.87 38.23 22.51
CA ARG A 43 5.59 38.78 23.83
C ARG A 43 6.02 40.23 23.91
N VAL A 44 5.26 41.00 24.67
CA VAL A 44 5.59 42.37 25.03
C VAL A 44 5.57 42.50 26.55
N SER A 45 6.47 43.31 27.08
CA SER A 45 6.53 43.61 28.51
C SER A 45 6.42 45.12 28.75
N ALA A 46 5.68 45.49 29.78
CA ALA A 46 5.55 46.86 30.27
C ALA A 46 5.55 46.87 31.80
N PHE A 47 6.21 47.85 32.41
CA PHE A 47 6.33 47.96 33.88
C PHE A 47 6.81 46.66 34.56
N ASP A 48 7.78 45.96 33.95
CA ASP A 48 8.30 44.67 34.39
C ASP A 48 7.32 43.48 34.39
N PHE A 49 6.09 43.67 33.93
CA PHE A 49 5.16 42.59 33.64
C PHE A 49 5.23 42.16 32.18
N VAL A 50 5.28 40.85 31.93
CA VAL A 50 5.02 40.29 30.60
C VAL A 50 3.52 40.22 30.40
N LEU A 51 3.01 40.83 29.32
CA LEU A 51 1.58 40.84 29.05
C LEU A 51 1.10 39.45 28.60
N PRO A 52 -0.15 39.08 28.91
CA PRO A 52 -0.74 37.82 28.47
C PRO A 52 -1.01 37.79 26.95
N ASN A 53 -1.27 38.95 26.32
CA ASN A 53 -1.46 39.03 24.87
C ASN A 53 -0.12 38.97 24.13
N LEU A 54 -0.12 38.29 22.99
CA LEU A 54 0.95 38.36 22.00
C LEU A 54 0.66 39.51 21.02
N ILE A 55 1.70 40.18 20.55
CA ILE A 55 1.63 41.19 19.49
C ILE A 55 2.13 40.54 18.19
N PRO A 56 1.23 40.12 17.27
CA PRO A 56 1.60 39.38 16.07
C PRO A 56 2.73 40.07 15.29
N PHE A 57 3.70 39.29 14.83
CA PHE A 57 4.86 39.72 14.03
C PHE A 57 5.88 40.61 14.72
N LYS A 58 5.70 40.99 16.00
CA LYS A 58 6.67 41.82 16.73
C LYS A 58 8.09 41.24 16.65
N GLY A 59 8.26 39.95 16.92
CA GLY A 59 9.59 39.33 16.88
C GLY A 59 10.22 39.39 15.49
N GLN A 60 9.44 39.18 14.45
CA GLN A 60 9.89 39.25 13.05
C GLN A 60 10.28 40.67 12.65
N VAL A 61 9.48 41.66 13.06
CA VAL A 61 9.76 43.09 12.84
C VAL A 61 11.08 43.49 13.50
N LEU A 62 11.27 43.15 14.78
CA LEU A 62 12.48 43.53 15.51
C LEU A 62 13.74 42.93 14.88
N ASN A 63 13.68 41.66 14.47
CA ASN A 63 14.78 41.01 13.78
C ASN A 63 15.05 41.66 12.42
N THR A 64 14.00 41.98 11.65
CA THR A 64 14.13 42.64 10.33
C THR A 64 14.79 44.01 10.42
N ILE A 65 14.37 44.83 11.41
CA ILE A 65 14.98 46.14 11.66
C ILE A 65 16.44 45.96 12.09
N SER A 66 16.71 45.03 13.01
CA SER A 66 18.07 44.76 13.48
C SER A 66 18.99 44.34 12.33
N GLU A 67 18.59 43.38 11.50
CA GLU A 67 19.35 42.94 10.32
C GLU A 67 19.65 44.11 9.37
N HIS A 68 18.67 44.97 9.10
CA HIS A 68 18.87 46.17 8.28
C HIS A 68 19.88 47.13 8.91
N MET A 69 19.75 47.42 10.20
CA MET A 69 20.62 48.38 10.89
C MET A 69 22.04 47.86 11.08
N PHE A 70 22.21 46.55 11.30
CA PHE A 70 23.54 45.92 11.31
C PHE A 70 24.22 46.02 9.94
N GLU A 71 23.48 45.91 8.84
CA GLU A 71 24.02 46.11 7.49
C GLU A 71 24.40 47.58 7.25
N VAL A 72 23.56 48.53 7.66
CA VAL A 72 23.80 49.99 7.54
C VAL A 72 24.98 50.47 8.38
N THR A 73 25.34 49.76 9.45
CA THR A 73 26.39 50.14 10.40
C THR A 73 27.64 49.27 10.35
N LYS A 74 27.70 48.30 9.42
CA LYS A 74 28.80 47.32 9.33
C LYS A 74 30.18 47.95 9.08
N ASP A 75 30.23 49.14 8.50
CA ASP A 75 31.46 49.91 8.26
C ASP A 75 32.02 50.53 9.55
N ILE A 76 31.20 50.67 10.59
CA ILE A 76 31.58 51.25 11.88
C ILE A 76 32.15 50.16 12.80
N ILE A 77 31.45 49.02 12.88
CA ILE A 77 31.82 47.90 13.76
C ILE A 77 31.23 46.59 13.20
N PRO A 78 31.94 45.44 13.30
CA PRO A 78 31.35 44.15 12.95
C PRO A 78 30.26 43.74 13.94
N ASN A 79 29.34 42.87 13.50
CA ASN A 79 28.25 42.32 14.31
C ASN A 79 28.34 40.79 14.40
N ALA A 80 27.58 40.20 15.34
CA ALA A 80 27.65 38.76 15.61
C ALA A 80 26.73 37.90 14.72
N LEU A 81 25.94 38.46 13.79
CA LEU A 81 24.92 37.72 13.05
C LEU A 81 25.51 36.70 12.07
N VAL A 82 24.88 35.52 12.03
CA VAL A 82 25.09 34.50 11.01
C VAL A 82 23.94 34.60 10.01
N LEU A 83 24.24 35.09 8.81
CA LEU A 83 23.27 35.25 7.73
C LEU A 83 23.45 34.19 6.63
N PRO A 84 22.36 33.82 5.91
CA PRO A 84 20.98 34.29 6.10
C PRO A 84 20.31 33.65 7.32
N SER A 85 19.43 34.40 7.99
CA SER A 85 18.63 33.87 9.10
C SER A 85 17.76 32.68 8.66
N PRO A 86 17.58 31.64 9.50
CA PRO A 86 16.78 30.50 9.14
C PRO A 86 15.27 30.79 9.11
N ASP A 87 14.78 31.72 9.93
CA ASP A 87 13.38 32.14 9.96
C ASP A 87 13.31 33.61 10.42
N PRO A 88 12.37 34.45 9.93
CA PRO A 88 12.25 35.83 10.37
C PRO A 88 12.15 36.04 11.90
N ALA A 89 11.64 35.06 12.65
CA ALA A 89 11.56 35.12 14.12
C ALA A 89 12.82 34.56 14.81
N VAL A 90 13.81 34.07 14.07
CA VAL A 90 15.03 33.45 14.61
C VAL A 90 16.24 34.31 14.29
N VAL A 91 17.11 34.49 15.27
CA VAL A 91 18.41 35.12 15.11
C VAL A 91 19.48 34.09 15.46
N VAL A 92 20.47 33.92 14.59
CA VAL A 92 21.64 33.08 14.84
C VAL A 92 22.84 34.00 14.98
N GLN A 93 23.56 33.90 16.09
CA GLN A 93 24.75 34.70 16.37
C GLN A 93 25.94 33.82 16.74
N LYS A 94 27.15 34.25 16.38
CA LYS A 94 28.36 33.66 16.94
C LYS A 94 28.41 33.92 18.44
N LYS A 95 28.87 32.94 19.21
CA LYS A 95 28.98 33.06 20.66
C LYS A 95 29.99 34.16 21.04
N MET A 96 29.51 35.20 21.73
CA MET A 96 30.31 36.34 22.19
C MET A 96 30.38 36.39 23.72
N LYS A 97 31.48 36.90 24.28
CA LYS A 97 31.57 37.27 25.70
C LYS A 97 30.97 38.66 25.89
N ASN A 98 29.80 38.77 26.52
CA ASN A 98 29.11 40.04 26.77
C ASN A 98 29.94 40.93 27.72
N LEU A 99 29.97 42.24 27.45
CA LEU A 99 30.64 43.23 28.29
C LEU A 99 29.86 43.63 29.55
N MET A 100 28.59 43.23 29.67
CA MET A 100 27.71 43.52 30.81
C MET A 100 27.44 45.01 31.05
N VAL A 101 27.54 45.84 30.01
CA VAL A 101 27.27 47.29 30.02
C VAL A 101 26.20 47.62 28.99
N GLU A 102 25.15 48.31 29.41
CA GLU A 102 24.14 48.86 28.51
C GLU A 102 24.54 50.28 28.09
N CYS A 103 24.86 50.45 26.82
CA CYS A 103 25.44 51.67 26.27
C CYS A 103 24.36 52.58 25.70
N ILE A 104 23.75 53.42 26.55
CA ILE A 104 22.66 54.31 26.14
C ILE A 104 23.21 55.65 25.61
N VAL A 105 22.77 56.06 24.43
CA VAL A 105 23.05 57.38 23.84
C VAL A 105 21.75 58.15 23.69
N ARG A 106 21.73 59.43 24.13
CA ARG A 106 20.54 60.29 24.14
C ARG A 106 20.79 61.55 23.34
N GLY A 107 19.91 61.86 22.39
CA GLY A 107 19.92 63.12 21.62
C GLY A 107 18.90 64.15 22.11
N TYR A 108 17.97 63.75 22.98
CA TYR A 108 16.87 64.59 23.46
C TYR A 108 16.65 64.36 24.97
N LEU A 109 16.13 65.36 25.67
CA LEU A 109 15.74 65.25 27.07
C LEU A 109 14.41 64.47 27.18
N TRP A 110 14.51 63.15 27.27
CA TRP A 110 13.37 62.23 27.31
C TRP A 110 13.49 61.19 28.43
N GLY A 111 12.40 60.43 28.66
CA GLY A 111 12.42 59.22 29.48
C GLY A 111 12.80 59.47 30.93
N SER A 112 13.62 58.57 31.48
CA SER A 112 14.10 58.61 32.88
C SER A 112 14.93 59.87 33.16
N MET A 113 15.74 60.31 32.20
CA MET A 113 16.54 61.53 32.33
C MET A 113 15.65 62.77 32.44
N ALA A 114 14.61 62.88 31.62
CA ALA A 114 13.64 63.99 31.74
C ALA A 114 12.87 63.95 33.07
N ALA A 115 12.54 62.76 33.57
CA ALA A 115 11.85 62.60 34.85
C ALA A 115 12.73 63.02 36.05
N ALA A 116 14.00 62.66 36.05
CA ALA A 116 14.97 63.11 37.06
C ALA A 116 15.18 64.64 36.97
N TYR A 117 15.35 65.15 35.76
CA TYR A 117 15.56 66.58 35.52
C TYR A 117 14.37 67.45 35.99
N GLU A 118 13.13 67.02 35.74
CA GLU A 118 11.92 67.70 36.23
C GLU A 118 11.78 67.66 37.76
N LYS A 119 12.42 66.68 38.44
CA LYS A 119 12.48 66.62 39.91
C LYS A 119 13.59 67.49 40.52
N GLY A 120 14.41 68.12 39.68
CA GLY A 120 15.51 68.99 40.10
C GLY A 120 16.89 68.36 39.99
N ASP A 121 17.01 67.09 39.57
CA ASP A 121 18.31 66.44 39.44
C ASP A 121 19.08 67.05 38.24
N ARG A 122 20.33 67.43 38.47
CA ARG A 122 21.24 67.97 37.45
C ARG A 122 22.49 67.11 37.23
N ASP A 123 22.68 66.09 38.05
CA ASP A 123 23.71 65.07 37.88
C ASP A 123 23.06 63.78 37.39
N PHE A 124 23.46 63.29 36.23
CA PHE A 124 22.94 62.07 35.64
C PHE A 124 24.08 61.26 35.04
N CYS A 125 24.34 60.05 35.55
CA CYS A 125 25.48 59.21 35.14
C CYS A 125 26.85 59.93 35.29
N GLY A 126 26.99 60.83 36.26
CA GLY A 126 28.20 61.64 36.47
C GLY A 126 28.37 62.80 35.48
N LEU A 127 27.35 63.07 34.66
CA LEU A 127 27.29 64.23 33.76
C LEU A 127 26.46 65.34 34.38
N LYS A 128 26.98 66.57 34.36
CA LYS A 128 26.22 67.77 34.73
C LYS A 128 25.37 68.25 33.56
N ILE A 129 24.05 68.16 33.71
CA ILE A 129 23.08 68.60 32.71
C ILE A 129 22.80 70.11 32.90
N PRO A 130 22.89 70.94 31.84
CA PRO A 130 22.66 72.38 31.94
C PRO A 130 21.24 72.74 32.42
N ASP A 131 21.12 73.86 33.14
CA ASP A 131 19.83 74.43 33.53
C ASP A 131 19.04 74.98 32.33
N GLY A 132 17.73 75.13 32.52
CA GLY A 132 16.81 75.71 31.52
C GLY A 132 16.33 74.75 30.43
N LEU A 133 16.78 73.48 30.43
CA LEU A 133 16.23 72.47 29.52
C LEU A 133 14.80 72.05 29.91
N VAL A 134 14.00 71.67 28.93
CA VAL A 134 12.65 71.12 29.15
C VAL A 134 12.48 69.77 28.47
N ARG A 135 11.59 68.91 28.99
CA ARG A 135 11.30 67.59 28.39
C ARG A 135 10.92 67.75 26.91
N TYR A 136 11.35 66.79 26.09
CA TYR A 136 11.28 66.78 24.62
C TYR A 136 12.26 67.71 23.90
N GLN A 137 13.03 68.54 24.61
CA GLN A 137 14.02 69.41 23.97
C GLN A 137 15.18 68.59 23.40
N LYS A 138 15.62 68.95 22.18
CA LYS A 138 16.84 68.42 21.57
C LYS A 138 18.06 68.91 22.34
N LEU A 139 18.98 68.00 22.65
CA LEU A 139 20.25 68.35 23.29
C LEU A 139 21.20 68.99 22.27
N ALA A 140 22.10 69.86 22.74
CA ALA A 140 23.11 70.49 21.89
C ALA A 140 24.01 69.45 21.22
N GLU A 141 24.43 68.45 21.99
CA GLU A 141 25.15 67.26 21.51
C GLU A 141 24.55 66.01 22.19
N PRO A 142 24.53 64.85 21.50
CA PRO A 142 24.14 63.61 22.15
C PRO A 142 25.06 63.27 23.33
N ILE A 143 24.52 62.62 24.34
CA ILE A 143 25.27 62.24 25.55
C ILE A 143 25.22 60.74 25.78
N PHE A 144 26.29 60.20 26.36
CA PHE A 144 26.45 58.79 26.71
C PHE A 144 26.11 58.57 28.19
N THR A 145 25.07 57.78 28.47
CA THR A 145 24.55 57.55 29.83
C THR A 145 24.44 56.04 30.09
N PRO A 146 25.55 55.34 30.39
CA PRO A 146 25.55 53.89 30.50
C PRO A 146 24.81 53.40 31.75
N THR A 147 24.33 52.16 31.71
CA THR A 147 23.73 51.47 32.86
C THR A 147 24.33 50.08 33.03
N THR A 148 24.30 49.55 34.26
CA THR A 148 24.70 48.16 34.55
C THR A 148 23.68 47.20 33.96
N LYS A 149 24.11 46.04 33.47
CA LYS A 149 23.18 44.95 33.12
C LYS A 149 23.00 44.00 34.31
N ALA A 150 21.95 44.17 35.10
CA ALA A 150 21.69 43.32 36.26
C ALA A 150 20.99 41.99 35.87
N GLU A 151 21.44 40.85 36.42
CA GLU A 151 20.74 39.56 36.21
C GLU A 151 19.44 39.45 37.04
N VAL A 152 19.37 40.15 38.18
CA VAL A 152 18.19 40.27 39.05
C VAL A 152 18.21 41.67 39.70
N GLY A 153 17.19 42.49 39.44
CA GLY A 153 17.09 43.88 39.91
C GLY A 153 16.77 44.86 38.79
N HIS A 154 16.75 46.16 39.09
CA HIS A 154 16.66 47.23 38.08
C HIS A 154 18.07 47.65 37.63
N ASP A 155 18.22 48.01 36.36
CA ASP A 155 19.49 48.52 35.84
C ASP A 155 19.82 49.89 36.47
N GLU A 156 21.04 50.04 37.00
CA GLU A 156 21.49 51.25 37.68
C GLU A 156 22.33 52.13 36.74
N ASN A 157 22.19 53.44 36.87
CA ASN A 157 23.01 54.42 36.14
C ASN A 157 24.48 54.27 36.50
N MET A 158 25.35 54.23 35.50
CA MET A 158 26.81 54.16 35.67
C MET A 158 27.47 55.47 35.21
N THR A 159 28.48 55.89 35.96
CA THR A 159 29.46 56.87 35.53
C THR A 159 30.46 56.25 34.56
N MET A 160 31.15 57.08 33.78
CA MET A 160 32.21 56.60 32.90
C MET A 160 33.34 55.89 33.68
N ALA A 161 33.66 56.36 34.90
CA ALA A 161 34.69 55.75 35.74
C ALA A 161 34.32 54.32 36.17
N GLU A 162 33.04 54.06 36.48
CA GLU A 162 32.56 52.72 36.83
C GLU A 162 32.57 51.78 35.61
N VAL A 163 32.30 52.30 34.40
CA VAL A 163 32.45 51.52 33.17
C VAL A 163 33.93 51.17 32.93
N GLU A 164 34.85 52.13 33.13
CA GLU A 164 36.29 51.89 33.02
C GLU A 164 36.80 50.84 34.02
N GLU A 165 36.26 50.82 35.23
CA GLU A 165 36.58 49.81 36.23
C GLU A 165 36.10 48.41 35.82
N LEU A 166 34.91 48.31 35.21
CA LEU A 166 34.32 47.03 34.84
C LEU A 166 34.97 46.38 33.62
N ILE A 167 35.27 47.16 32.56
CA ILE A 167 35.73 46.61 31.27
C ILE A 167 37.10 47.11 30.82
N GLY A 168 37.73 48.00 31.59
CA GLY A 168 39.03 48.60 31.29
C GLY A 168 38.92 49.89 30.46
N LYS A 169 39.87 50.81 30.66
CA LYS A 169 39.85 52.17 30.09
C LYS A 169 39.77 52.20 28.56
N ASP A 170 40.64 51.45 27.89
CA ASP A 170 40.72 51.47 26.42
C ASP A 170 39.43 50.95 25.78
N LEU A 171 38.87 49.88 26.33
CA LEU A 171 37.63 49.28 25.83
C LEU A 171 36.42 50.18 26.13
N ALA A 172 36.37 50.79 27.31
CA ALA A 172 35.33 51.74 27.68
C ALA A 172 35.30 52.96 26.75
N ALA A 173 36.48 53.55 26.45
CA ALA A 173 36.60 54.65 25.50
C ALA A 173 36.16 54.24 24.09
N GLN A 174 36.56 53.05 23.63
CA GLN A 174 36.16 52.50 22.34
C GLN A 174 34.65 52.27 22.25
N VAL A 175 34.05 51.66 23.27
CA VAL A 175 32.61 51.39 23.34
C VAL A 175 31.81 52.70 23.33
N LYS A 176 32.25 53.73 24.07
CA LYS A 176 31.62 55.06 24.04
C LYS A 176 31.68 55.67 22.65
N ASP A 177 32.87 55.74 22.03
CA ASP A 177 33.05 56.31 20.69
C ASP A 177 32.20 55.60 19.62
N ILE A 178 32.21 54.26 19.61
CA ILE A 178 31.40 53.48 18.69
C ILE A 178 29.90 53.68 18.96
N SER A 179 29.46 53.70 20.22
CA SER A 179 28.05 53.98 20.55
C SER A 179 27.59 55.32 19.98
N MET A 180 28.42 56.35 20.12
CA MET A 180 28.14 57.68 19.58
C MET A 180 28.06 57.68 18.04
N LYS A 181 28.96 56.94 17.37
CA LYS A 181 28.96 56.78 15.89
C LYS A 181 27.74 56.02 15.39
N LEU A 182 27.38 54.92 16.05
CA LEU A 182 26.18 54.14 15.76
C LEU A 182 24.91 54.99 15.91
N PHE A 183 24.83 55.77 17.00
CA PHE A 183 23.70 56.66 17.24
C PHE A 183 23.58 57.74 16.15
N LYS A 184 24.70 58.38 15.79
CA LYS A 184 24.73 59.38 14.72
C LYS A 184 24.30 58.80 13.38
N ARG A 185 24.81 57.63 12.99
CA ARG A 185 24.39 56.93 11.76
C ARG A 185 22.90 56.55 11.81
N GLY A 186 22.40 56.17 12.99
CA GLY A 186 20.99 55.95 13.25
C GLY A 186 20.14 57.19 12.99
N GLN A 187 20.53 58.34 13.55
CA GLN A 187 19.87 59.62 13.32
C GLN A 187 19.84 59.99 11.83
N GLU A 188 20.97 59.87 11.13
CA GLU A 188 21.08 60.16 9.69
C GLU A 188 20.18 59.25 8.85
N THR A 189 20.12 57.96 9.20
CA THR A 189 19.32 56.95 8.47
C THR A 189 17.82 57.19 8.69
N MET A 190 17.42 57.40 9.93
CA MET A 190 16.02 57.62 10.30
C MET A 190 15.48 58.97 9.81
N ALA A 191 16.30 60.02 9.83
CA ALA A 191 15.90 61.34 9.32
C ALA A 191 15.53 61.29 7.83
N LYS A 192 16.25 60.51 7.02
CA LYS A 192 15.91 60.29 5.60
C LYS A 192 14.54 59.65 5.40
N GLN A 193 14.07 58.89 6.39
CA GLN A 193 12.77 58.22 6.38
C GLN A 193 11.70 58.98 7.17
N GLY A 194 11.95 60.24 7.54
CA GLY A 194 10.98 61.07 8.28
C GLY A 194 10.85 60.74 9.77
N LEU A 195 11.84 60.07 10.36
CA LEU A 195 11.86 59.67 11.77
C LEU A 195 12.97 60.39 12.55
N ILE A 196 12.74 60.57 13.86
CA ILE A 196 13.71 61.07 14.83
C ILE A 196 14.11 59.91 15.74
N LEU A 197 15.42 59.63 15.81
CA LEU A 197 16.01 58.80 16.86
C LEU A 197 16.29 59.64 18.10
N ILE A 198 15.51 59.41 19.15
CA ILE A 198 15.52 60.21 20.40
C ILE A 198 16.64 59.73 21.31
N ASP A 199 16.63 58.44 21.64
CA ASP A 199 17.66 57.74 22.38
C ASP A 199 17.68 56.27 21.98
N THR A 200 18.80 55.58 22.25
CA THR A 200 18.92 54.14 22.00
C THR A 200 19.91 53.50 22.95
N LYS A 201 19.72 52.20 23.19
CA LYS A 201 20.62 51.35 23.95
C LYS A 201 21.39 50.42 23.00
N TYR A 202 22.70 50.29 23.20
CA TYR A 202 23.55 49.30 22.52
C TYR A 202 24.16 48.30 23.50
N GLU A 203 24.46 47.11 23.01
CA GLU A 203 25.23 46.10 23.73
C GLU A 203 26.39 45.60 22.89
N PHE A 204 27.48 45.21 23.55
CA PHE A 204 28.71 44.77 22.89
C PHE A 204 29.24 43.47 23.48
N GLY A 205 29.97 42.73 22.65
CA GLY A 205 30.64 41.51 23.05
C GLY A 205 32.00 41.33 22.38
N ILE A 206 32.87 40.58 23.04
CA ILE A 206 34.18 40.19 22.52
C ILE A 206 34.08 38.80 21.92
N CYS A 207 34.56 38.63 20.69
CA CYS A 207 34.69 37.32 20.07
C CYS A 207 35.80 36.52 20.77
N PRO A 208 35.51 35.38 21.42
CA PRO A 208 36.53 34.62 22.15
C PRO A 208 37.67 34.11 21.26
N LYS A 209 37.39 33.87 19.96
CA LYS A 209 38.37 33.36 18.99
C LYS A 209 39.31 34.46 18.46
N THR A 210 38.84 35.71 18.35
CA THR A 210 39.60 36.80 17.69
C THR A 210 39.97 37.96 18.60
N GLY A 211 39.37 38.06 19.79
CA GLY A 211 39.53 39.20 20.70
C GLY A 211 38.86 40.49 20.23
N LYS A 212 38.19 40.50 19.06
CA LYS A 212 37.60 41.71 18.48
C LYS A 212 36.24 42.06 19.08
N LEU A 213 36.00 43.36 19.26
CA LEU A 213 34.74 43.94 19.68
C LEU A 213 33.69 43.86 18.57
N HIS A 214 32.49 43.42 18.93
CA HIS A 214 31.32 43.35 18.06
C HIS A 214 30.13 44.01 18.75
N VAL A 215 29.27 44.64 17.95
CA VAL A 215 27.93 44.99 18.41
C VAL A 215 27.07 43.73 18.42
N ILE A 216 26.29 43.54 19.48
CA ILE A 216 25.43 42.36 19.69
C ILE A 216 24.00 42.79 20.00
N ASP A 217 23.13 41.81 20.25
CA ASP A 217 21.71 42.01 20.55
C ASP A 217 20.93 42.65 19.39
N GLU A 218 20.56 43.94 19.48
CA GLU A 218 19.78 44.68 18.50
C GLU A 218 20.28 46.14 18.34
N VAL A 219 20.01 46.75 17.19
CA VAL A 219 20.46 48.13 16.87
C VAL A 219 19.28 48.93 16.34
N ASN A 220 18.99 50.03 17.04
CA ASN A 220 18.00 51.06 16.65
C ASN A 220 16.58 50.52 16.38
N THR A 221 16.13 49.56 17.20
CA THR A 221 14.77 48.99 17.11
C THR A 221 13.79 49.72 18.04
N PRO A 222 12.46 49.61 17.84
CA PRO A 222 11.48 50.17 18.77
C PRO A 222 11.54 49.61 20.22
N ASP A 223 12.22 48.46 20.41
CA ASP A 223 12.43 47.85 21.73
C ASP A 223 13.68 48.38 22.44
N SER A 224 14.70 48.82 21.68
CA SER A 224 15.98 49.38 22.17
C SER A 224 16.05 50.90 22.10
N SER A 225 15.12 51.54 21.38
CA SER A 225 15.15 52.98 21.08
C SER A 225 13.81 53.66 21.25
N ARG A 226 13.87 54.97 21.50
CA ARG A 226 12.71 55.86 21.36
C ARG A 226 12.73 56.56 20.01
N LEU A 227 11.59 56.54 19.34
CA LEU A 227 11.42 56.98 17.96
C LEU A 227 10.13 57.78 17.82
N CYS A 228 10.14 58.90 17.11
CA CYS A 228 8.92 59.60 16.70
C CYS A 228 9.03 60.10 15.26
N SER A 229 7.92 60.48 14.63
CA SER A 229 7.99 61.11 13.31
C SER A 229 8.43 62.56 13.44
N ILE A 230 9.18 63.05 12.44
CA ILE A 230 9.59 64.47 12.38
C ILE A 230 8.36 65.37 12.40
N ALA A 231 7.33 65.02 11.62
CA ALA A 231 6.09 65.79 11.53
C ALA A 231 5.36 65.92 12.88
N GLU A 232 5.20 64.81 13.61
CA GLU A 232 4.56 64.82 14.93
C GLU A 232 5.37 65.65 15.93
N TYR A 233 6.70 65.45 15.97
CA TYR A 233 7.57 66.21 16.86
C TYR A 233 7.49 67.72 16.60
N GLU A 234 7.63 68.14 15.34
CA GLU A 234 7.60 69.56 14.99
C GLU A 234 6.24 70.21 15.24
N GLU A 235 5.13 69.51 14.95
CA GLU A 235 3.78 70.00 15.22
C GLU A 235 3.56 70.26 16.71
N LYS A 236 3.89 69.26 17.56
CA LYS A 236 3.69 69.38 19.01
C LYS A 236 4.70 70.33 19.66
N TRP A 237 5.96 70.29 19.24
CA TRP A 237 7.02 71.12 19.82
C TRP A 237 6.74 72.61 19.66
N LYS A 238 6.26 73.05 18.48
CA LYS A 238 5.85 74.45 18.22
C LYS A 238 4.76 74.95 19.19
N LEU A 239 3.98 74.04 19.77
CA LEU A 239 2.95 74.38 20.76
C LEU A 239 3.46 74.26 22.20
N ILE A 240 4.33 73.28 22.48
CA ILE A 240 4.88 73.03 23.82
C ILE A 240 5.89 74.10 24.23
N GLU A 241 6.82 74.45 23.33
CA GLU A 241 7.92 75.39 23.60
C GLU A 241 7.45 76.78 24.10
N PRO A 242 6.40 77.41 23.54
CA PRO A 242 5.90 78.67 24.11
C PRO A 242 5.07 78.45 25.39
N LYS A 243 4.24 77.39 25.44
CA LYS A 243 3.30 77.15 26.54
C LYS A 243 3.97 76.69 27.83
N ILE A 244 5.15 76.08 27.78
CA ILE A 244 5.85 75.61 28.97
C ILE A 244 6.17 76.73 29.96
N LYS A 245 6.23 78.00 29.51
CA LYS A 245 6.45 79.16 30.39
C LYS A 245 5.35 79.35 31.44
N ASP A 246 4.15 78.85 31.16
CA ASP A 246 2.98 78.94 32.04
C ASP A 246 2.87 77.74 33.00
N TYR A 247 3.79 76.77 32.90
CA TYR A 247 3.73 75.50 33.64
C TYR A 247 5.07 75.17 34.31
N PRO A 248 5.07 74.53 35.48
CA PRO A 248 6.30 74.18 36.19
C PRO A 248 7.10 73.03 35.52
N SER A 249 6.46 72.23 34.66
CA SER A 249 7.09 71.16 33.90
C SER A 249 6.23 70.73 32.71
N VAL A 250 6.83 70.04 31.73
CA VAL A 250 6.06 69.51 30.59
C VAL A 250 5.13 68.40 31.07
N SER A 251 5.53 67.60 32.07
CA SER A 251 4.63 66.64 32.72
C SER A 251 3.35 67.31 33.28
N ALA A 252 3.46 68.50 33.90
CA ALA A 252 2.30 69.26 34.37
C ALA A 252 1.45 69.78 33.20
N LEU A 253 2.09 70.31 32.15
CA LEU A 253 1.42 70.75 30.92
C LEU A 253 0.62 69.60 30.26
N LEU A 254 1.22 68.40 30.17
CA LEU A 254 0.58 67.23 29.56
C LEU A 254 -0.60 66.70 30.38
N LYS A 255 -0.66 66.97 31.68
CA LYS A 255 -1.80 66.61 32.52
C LYS A 255 -3.06 67.43 32.16
N GLU A 256 -2.89 68.71 31.84
CA GLU A 256 -3.98 69.61 31.41
C GLU A 256 -4.24 69.56 29.90
N HIS A 257 -3.20 69.27 29.11
CA HIS A 257 -3.26 69.22 27.66
C HIS A 257 -2.68 67.89 27.11
N PRO A 258 -3.34 66.74 27.38
CA PRO A 258 -2.84 65.42 26.99
C PRO A 258 -2.63 65.26 25.48
N LYS A 259 -3.36 66.03 24.65
CA LYS A 259 -3.22 66.05 23.18
C LYS A 259 -1.87 66.60 22.69
N LEU A 260 -1.11 67.28 23.55
CA LEU A 260 0.25 67.75 23.25
C LEU A 260 1.31 66.67 23.43
N LYS A 261 0.95 65.49 23.96
CA LYS A 261 1.90 64.40 24.12
C LYS A 261 2.38 63.93 22.74
N VAL A 262 3.70 64.00 22.52
CA VAL A 262 4.33 63.54 21.28
C VAL A 262 4.14 62.03 21.18
N LYS A 263 3.54 61.56 20.10
CA LYS A 263 3.41 60.13 19.84
C LYS A 263 4.76 59.55 19.45
N GLU A 264 5.21 58.57 20.22
CA GLU A 264 6.41 57.77 19.92
C GLU A 264 6.04 56.32 19.58
N PHE A 265 6.95 55.65 18.88
CA PHE A 265 6.79 54.31 18.31
C PHE A 265 7.36 53.18 19.20
N SER A 266 7.89 53.50 20.37
CA SER A 266 8.46 52.52 21.29
C SER A 266 7.39 51.78 22.11
N LYS A 267 7.85 50.95 23.07
CA LYS A 267 7.01 50.33 24.13
C LYS A 267 6.14 51.32 24.91
N GLN A 268 6.38 52.62 24.79
CA GLN A 268 5.59 53.64 25.47
C GLN A 268 4.11 53.61 25.09
N TYR A 269 3.75 53.26 23.84
CA TYR A 269 2.34 53.09 23.46
C TYR A 269 1.64 52.07 24.35
N VAL A 270 2.24 50.88 24.55
CA VAL A 270 1.66 49.84 25.41
C VAL A 270 1.55 50.30 26.87
N ARG A 271 2.56 51.04 27.37
CA ARG A 271 2.51 51.62 28.73
C ARG A 271 1.35 52.60 28.88
N ASP A 272 1.19 53.48 27.90
CA ASP A 272 0.13 54.49 27.91
C ASP A 272 -1.25 53.85 27.84
N THR A 273 -1.44 52.88 26.94
CA THR A 273 -2.68 52.12 26.82
C THR A 273 -3.04 51.41 28.12
N LEU A 274 -2.07 50.79 28.81
CA LEU A 274 -2.32 50.16 30.11
C LEU A 274 -2.77 51.17 31.17
N LEU A 275 -2.11 52.33 31.25
CA LEU A 275 -2.49 53.39 32.18
C LEU A 275 -3.89 53.95 31.89
N GLU A 276 -4.24 54.13 30.61
CA GLU A 276 -5.57 54.57 30.16
C GLU A 276 -6.66 53.55 30.51
N MET A 277 -6.32 52.25 30.55
CA MET A 277 -7.20 51.18 31.02
C MET A 277 -7.27 51.07 32.55
N GLY A 278 -6.61 51.96 33.29
CA GLY A 278 -6.62 51.99 34.75
C GLY A 278 -5.62 51.02 35.41
N PHE A 279 -4.61 50.53 34.69
CA PHE A 279 -3.55 49.71 35.27
C PHE A 279 -2.66 50.55 36.20
N ASP A 280 -2.50 50.13 37.45
CA ASP A 280 -1.54 50.72 38.40
C ASP A 280 -0.35 49.76 38.60
N PRO A 281 0.84 50.08 38.06
CA PRO A 281 2.01 49.23 38.17
C PRO A 281 2.56 49.11 39.60
N THR A 282 2.15 49.98 40.54
CA THR A 282 2.64 49.97 41.93
C THR A 282 1.86 49.03 42.84
N THR A 283 0.62 48.71 42.47
CA THR A 283 -0.29 47.86 43.26
C THR A 283 -0.66 46.55 42.57
N ALA A 284 -0.44 46.45 41.25
CA ALA A 284 -0.78 45.26 40.48
C ALA A 284 0.14 44.06 40.79
N THR A 285 -0.47 42.86 40.87
CA THR A 285 0.24 41.58 40.98
C THR A 285 0.38 40.86 39.64
N LYS A 286 -0.37 41.30 38.61
CA LYS A 286 -0.33 40.77 37.23
C LYS A 286 -0.74 41.84 36.22
N ALA A 287 -0.26 41.73 34.98
CA ALA A 287 -0.69 42.58 33.87
C ALA A 287 -2.16 42.34 33.47
N ILE A 288 -2.78 43.36 32.85
CA ILE A 288 -4.13 43.30 32.25
C ILE A 288 -4.00 42.92 30.78
N GLU A 289 -5.04 42.27 30.23
CA GLU A 289 -5.12 41.95 28.80
C GLU A 289 -5.51 43.18 27.97
N LEU A 290 -4.83 43.40 26.85
CA LEU A 290 -5.20 44.39 25.83
C LEU A 290 -6.44 43.92 25.06
N THR A 291 -7.25 44.86 24.58
CA THR A 291 -8.37 44.53 23.68
C THR A 291 -7.85 44.09 22.31
N PRO A 292 -8.62 43.30 21.54
CA PRO A 292 -8.24 42.89 20.19
C PRO A 292 -7.83 44.05 19.28
N GLU A 293 -8.54 45.17 19.35
CA GLU A 293 -8.26 46.38 18.57
C GLU A 293 -6.89 46.97 18.94
N GLN A 294 -6.57 47.02 20.24
CA GLN A 294 -5.29 47.52 20.73
C GLN A 294 -4.13 46.59 20.34
N VAL A 295 -4.34 45.27 20.33
CA VAL A 295 -3.33 44.30 19.86
C VAL A 295 -3.03 44.53 18.38
N LEU A 296 -4.06 44.66 17.54
CA LEU A 296 -3.90 44.89 16.10
C LEU A 296 -3.29 46.26 15.80
N GLU A 297 -3.68 47.30 16.54
CA GLU A 297 -3.08 48.63 16.43
C GLU A 297 -1.60 48.59 16.81
N CYS A 298 -1.25 47.91 17.90
CA CYS A 298 0.13 47.71 18.34
C CYS A 298 0.96 46.99 17.25
N ALA A 299 0.47 45.86 16.74
CA ALA A 299 1.15 45.10 15.68
C ALA A 299 1.33 45.94 14.41
N LYS A 300 0.29 46.68 14.01
CA LYS A 300 0.38 47.61 12.87
C LYS A 300 1.45 48.67 13.08
N ARG A 301 1.54 49.27 14.27
CA ARG A 301 2.57 50.28 14.58
C ARG A 301 3.99 49.71 14.45
N TYR A 302 4.25 48.50 14.93
CA TYR A 302 5.55 47.83 14.73
C TYR A 302 5.86 47.65 13.24
N ILE A 303 4.88 47.18 12.46
CA ILE A 303 5.04 46.98 11.01
C ILE A 303 5.29 48.31 10.29
N ASP A 304 4.46 49.33 10.52
CA ASP A 304 4.57 50.64 9.88
C ASP A 304 5.98 51.24 10.13
N VAL A 305 6.51 51.09 11.35
CA VAL A 305 7.85 51.55 11.72
C VAL A 305 8.94 50.72 11.06
N CYS A 306 8.76 49.40 10.94
CA CYS A 306 9.65 48.54 10.19
C CYS A 306 9.74 48.97 8.72
N GLU A 307 8.59 49.19 8.09
CA GLU A 307 8.53 49.62 6.70
C GLU A 307 9.17 50.99 6.51
N GLN A 308 8.92 51.92 7.44
CA GLN A 308 9.49 53.26 7.41
C GLN A 308 11.01 53.23 7.59
N ILE A 309 11.55 52.52 8.58
CA ILE A 309 13.01 52.43 8.80
C ILE A 309 13.70 51.75 7.62
N THR A 310 13.16 50.63 7.14
CA THR A 310 13.83 49.81 6.11
C THR A 310 13.59 50.31 4.68
N GLY A 311 12.58 51.14 4.47
CA GLY A 311 12.10 51.57 3.16
C GLY A 311 11.47 50.44 2.33
N LYS A 312 11.15 49.30 2.93
CA LYS A 312 10.63 48.09 2.26
C LYS A 312 9.28 47.70 2.86
N LYS A 313 8.37 47.20 2.01
CA LYS A 313 7.10 46.64 2.51
C LYS A 313 7.33 45.37 3.32
N PHE A 314 6.61 45.23 4.42
CA PHE A 314 6.65 44.06 5.28
C PHE A 314 5.84 42.92 4.65
N PRO A 315 6.42 41.71 4.51
CA PRO A 315 5.76 40.61 3.84
C PRO A 315 4.72 39.95 4.76
N LEU A 316 3.48 40.44 4.73
CA LEU A 316 2.36 39.80 5.43
C LEU A 316 1.93 38.50 4.73
N PRO A 317 1.71 37.39 5.47
CA PRO A 317 1.18 36.17 4.89
C PRO A 317 -0.29 36.32 4.49
N ASP A 318 -0.73 35.57 3.47
CA ASP A 318 -2.12 35.54 3.04
C ASP A 318 -3.03 34.89 4.10
N LYS A 319 -4.31 35.27 4.14
CA LYS A 319 -5.29 34.75 5.11
C LYS A 319 -5.35 33.22 5.17
N ALA A 320 -5.28 32.56 4.02
CA ALA A 320 -5.29 31.11 3.95
C ALA A 320 -4.07 30.47 4.64
N GLN A 321 -2.90 31.14 4.61
CA GLN A 321 -1.71 30.68 5.31
C GLN A 321 -1.84 30.88 6.82
N VAL A 322 -2.40 32.02 7.23
CA VAL A 322 -2.64 32.36 8.65
C VAL A 322 -3.60 31.37 9.31
N ILE A 323 -4.66 30.97 8.61
CA ILE A 323 -5.67 30.02 9.10
C ILE A 323 -5.11 28.59 9.19
N ASN A 324 -4.36 28.16 8.19
CA ASN A 324 -3.98 26.74 8.06
C ASN A 324 -2.64 26.39 8.71
N LYS A 325 -1.83 27.38 9.10
CA LYS A 325 -0.45 27.13 9.55
C LYS A 325 -0.03 28.12 10.62
N SER A 326 0.12 27.62 11.85
CA SER A 326 0.57 28.43 12.97
C SER A 326 1.99 28.99 12.78
N PRO A 327 2.36 30.09 13.47
CA PRO A 327 3.73 30.62 13.46
C PRO A 327 4.79 29.58 13.86
N LYS A 328 4.44 28.67 14.79
CA LYS A 328 5.30 27.56 15.24
C LYS A 328 5.57 26.55 14.14
N GLU A 329 4.53 26.11 13.42
CA GLU A 329 4.67 25.18 12.31
C GLU A 329 5.49 25.78 11.16
N ARG A 330 5.31 27.07 10.87
CA ARG A 330 6.17 27.81 9.92
C ARG A 330 7.63 27.80 10.36
N LEU A 331 7.90 28.15 11.62
CA LEU A 331 9.25 28.18 12.18
C LEU A 331 9.90 26.80 12.10
N LEU A 332 9.23 25.74 12.57
CA LEU A 332 9.75 24.36 12.52
C LEU A 332 10.09 23.93 11.09
N GLN A 333 9.20 24.18 10.13
CA GLN A 333 9.44 23.82 8.73
C GLN A 333 10.64 24.57 8.14
N ASN A 334 10.79 25.85 8.45
CA ASN A 334 11.93 26.65 7.99
C ASN A 334 13.25 26.17 8.60
N LEU A 335 13.26 25.86 9.90
CA LEU A 335 14.43 25.31 10.59
C LEU A 335 14.84 23.94 10.00
N VAL A 336 13.88 23.05 9.75
CA VAL A 336 14.13 21.73 9.14
C VAL A 336 14.63 21.88 7.69
N ALA A 337 13.99 22.74 6.89
CA ALA A 337 14.36 22.97 5.49
C ALA A 337 15.79 23.52 5.36
N LYS A 338 16.21 24.39 6.29
CA LYS A 338 17.55 24.97 6.34
C LYS A 338 18.54 24.17 7.18
N LYS A 339 18.16 22.97 7.64
CA LYS A 339 19.01 22.03 8.40
C LYS A 339 19.53 22.55 9.74
N TYR A 340 18.79 23.45 10.39
CA TYR A 340 19.03 23.86 11.76
C TYR A 340 18.36 22.93 12.79
N LEU A 341 17.36 22.14 12.36
CA LEU A 341 16.62 21.19 13.18
C LEU A 341 16.39 19.89 12.40
N SER A 342 16.39 18.74 13.08
CA SER A 342 16.01 17.48 12.48
C SER A 342 14.49 17.36 12.30
N SER A 343 14.04 16.61 11.30
CA SER A 343 12.62 16.36 11.01
C SER A 343 11.90 15.59 12.11
N GLY A 344 12.66 14.86 12.94
CA GLY A 344 12.20 14.22 14.16
C GLY A 344 13.36 13.91 15.10
N LEU A 345 13.05 13.66 16.36
CA LEU A 345 14.03 13.34 17.41
C LEU A 345 13.73 11.97 18.02
N ALA A 346 14.67 11.03 17.87
CA ALA A 346 14.64 9.75 18.56
C ALA A 346 15.45 9.85 19.86
N CYS A 347 14.79 9.85 21.01
CA CYS A 347 15.44 10.03 22.31
C CYS A 347 15.52 8.72 23.10
N ILE A 348 16.73 8.23 23.33
CA ILE A 348 17.03 7.02 24.09
C ILE A 348 17.10 7.39 25.58
N PHE A 349 16.15 6.88 26.35
CA PHE A 349 16.13 6.97 27.80
C PHE A 349 16.70 5.67 28.37
N ALA A 350 17.86 5.75 29.00
CA ALA A 350 18.51 4.60 29.61
C ALA A 350 18.45 4.66 31.13
N GLY A 351 18.16 3.51 31.76
CA GLY A 351 18.05 3.38 33.21
C GLY A 351 19.39 3.46 33.95
N SER A 352 20.49 3.13 33.26
CA SER A 352 21.84 3.06 33.78
C SER A 352 22.88 3.40 32.69
N ASP A 353 24.05 3.86 33.09
CA ASP A 353 25.23 4.01 32.21
C ASP A 353 25.85 2.66 31.83
N SER A 354 25.63 1.62 32.65
CA SER A 354 26.04 0.23 32.36
C SER A 354 25.43 -0.35 31.07
N ASP A 355 24.35 0.24 30.57
CA ASP A 355 23.70 -0.18 29.31
C ASP A 355 24.38 0.40 28.05
N ALA A 356 25.51 1.12 28.21
CA ALA A 356 26.26 1.76 27.14
C ALA A 356 26.50 0.88 25.89
N PRO A 357 26.90 -0.41 25.99
CA PRO A 357 27.11 -1.24 24.80
C PRO A 357 25.85 -1.41 23.94
N HIS A 358 24.68 -1.48 24.58
CA HIS A 358 23.40 -1.60 23.87
C HIS A 358 22.90 -0.24 23.35
N ILE A 359 23.17 0.84 24.09
CA ILE A 359 22.90 2.21 23.62
C ILE A 359 23.72 2.50 22.35
N GLU A 360 25.01 2.14 22.32
CA GLU A 360 25.87 2.28 21.14
C GLU A 360 25.33 1.48 19.95
N LYS A 361 24.84 0.26 20.18
CA LYS A 361 24.21 -0.57 19.16
C LYS A 361 22.94 0.08 18.60
N LEU A 362 22.09 0.65 19.46
CA LEU A 362 20.93 1.43 19.04
C LEU A 362 21.34 2.65 18.22
N GLN A 363 22.30 3.43 18.70
CA GLN A 363 22.82 4.60 17.98
C GLN A 363 23.38 4.23 16.61
N LYS A 364 24.09 3.10 16.47
CA LYS A 364 24.61 2.62 15.19
C LYS A 364 23.50 2.22 14.22
N GLU A 365 22.51 1.46 14.66
CA GLU A 365 21.35 1.09 13.83
C GLU A 365 20.51 2.31 13.45
N PHE A 366 20.40 3.28 14.36
CA PHE A 366 19.67 4.53 14.13
C PHE A 366 20.43 5.39 13.13
N ALA A 367 21.74 5.57 13.28
CA ALA A 367 22.58 6.29 12.33
C ALA A 367 22.46 5.67 10.91
N LYS A 368 22.51 4.34 10.81
CA LYS A 368 22.32 3.63 9.54
C LYS A 368 20.94 3.87 8.93
N SER A 369 19.89 3.79 9.75
CA SER A 369 18.50 3.91 9.29
C SER A 369 18.11 5.36 8.99
N PHE A 370 18.67 6.32 9.72
CA PHE A 370 18.31 7.74 9.65
C PHE A 370 19.21 8.56 8.72
N ALA A 371 20.32 7.99 8.22
CA ALA A 371 21.28 8.65 7.34
C ALA A 371 20.63 9.41 6.16
N LYS A 372 19.48 8.95 5.68
CA LYS A 372 18.75 9.54 4.53
C LYS A 372 17.56 10.43 4.92
N HIS A 373 17.24 10.57 6.21
CA HIS A 373 15.93 11.06 6.66
C HIS A 373 15.98 12.27 7.62
N ASN A 374 17.15 12.88 7.83
CA ASN A 374 17.33 14.05 8.70
C ASN A 374 16.68 13.87 10.10
N ILE A 375 16.85 12.70 10.72
CA ILE A 375 16.36 12.43 12.08
C ILE A 375 17.56 12.43 13.03
N SER A 376 17.45 13.15 14.14
CA SER A 376 18.48 13.21 15.17
C SER A 376 18.26 12.15 16.24
N THR A 377 19.34 11.82 16.95
CA THR A 377 19.30 10.91 18.10
C THR A 377 19.88 11.60 19.32
N GLN A 378 19.27 11.38 20.48
CA GLN A 378 19.81 11.84 21.75
C GLN A 378 19.73 10.74 22.80
N VAL A 379 20.59 10.83 23.80
CA VAL A 379 20.59 9.92 24.96
C VAL A 379 20.31 10.70 26.23
N ARG A 380 19.56 10.10 27.15
CA ARG A 380 19.28 10.59 28.49
C ARG A 380 19.43 9.45 29.50
N ILE A 381 20.19 9.70 30.57
CA ILE A 381 20.32 8.76 31.68
C ILE A 381 19.33 9.16 32.79
N CYS A 382 18.28 8.35 32.94
CA CYS A 382 17.17 8.56 33.86
C CYS A 382 16.65 7.21 34.35
N SER A 383 16.73 6.96 35.65
CA SER A 383 16.21 5.73 36.26
C SER A 383 14.82 5.96 36.86
N ALA A 384 13.83 5.14 36.47
CA ALA A 384 12.52 5.13 37.12
C ALA A 384 12.59 4.64 38.58
N HIS A 385 13.53 3.75 38.89
CA HIS A 385 13.71 3.21 40.24
C HIS A 385 14.49 4.16 41.15
N LYS A 386 15.59 4.73 40.67
CA LYS A 386 16.52 5.54 41.48
C LYS A 386 16.19 7.03 41.46
N GLN A 387 15.58 7.53 40.37
CA GLN A 387 15.38 8.96 40.12
C GLN A 387 14.00 9.27 39.49
N PRO A 388 12.87 8.80 40.06
CA PRO A 388 11.54 8.97 39.46
C PRO A 388 11.14 10.45 39.27
N LYS A 389 11.52 11.33 40.22
CA LYS A 389 11.24 12.77 40.13
C LYS A 389 11.93 13.41 38.92
N LYS A 390 13.21 13.09 38.70
CA LYS A 390 13.98 13.57 37.54
C LYS A 390 13.37 13.09 36.23
N LEU A 391 12.96 11.82 36.15
CA LEU A 391 12.28 11.27 34.98
C LEU A 391 10.98 12.04 34.69
N GLY A 392 10.17 12.30 35.72
CA GLY A 392 8.94 13.09 35.60
C GLY A 392 9.19 14.53 35.12
N GLU A 393 10.22 15.21 35.62
CA GLU A 393 10.58 16.56 35.20
C GLU A 393 11.06 16.60 33.73
N VAL A 394 11.89 15.63 33.33
CA VAL A 394 12.35 15.51 31.93
C VAL A 394 11.17 15.23 31.00
N LEU A 395 10.30 14.27 31.32
CA LEU A 395 9.14 13.96 30.49
C LEU A 395 8.15 15.12 30.43
N LYS A 396 7.94 15.85 31.54
CA LYS A 396 7.13 17.07 31.55
C LYS A 396 7.65 18.11 30.56
N TYR A 397 8.97 18.30 30.47
CA TYR A 397 9.57 19.17 29.48
C TYR A 397 9.39 18.64 28.04
N TYR A 398 9.66 17.36 27.81
CA TYR A 398 9.50 16.74 26.49
C TYR A 398 8.05 16.78 25.99
N ASN A 399 7.06 16.66 26.88
CA ASN A 399 5.65 16.80 26.55
C ASN A 399 5.26 18.21 26.09
N THR A 400 6.10 19.23 26.33
CA THR A 400 5.88 20.58 25.80
C THR A 400 6.57 20.82 24.46
N SER A 401 7.29 19.82 23.92
CA SER A 401 8.00 19.90 22.65
C SER A 401 7.07 20.25 21.50
N ASP A 402 7.50 21.18 20.65
CA ASP A 402 6.85 21.43 19.36
C ASP A 402 7.46 20.55 18.24
N GLN A 403 8.63 19.95 18.49
CA GLN A 403 9.25 18.94 17.62
C GLN A 403 8.67 17.55 17.88
N MET A 404 8.53 16.72 16.83
CA MET A 404 8.13 15.32 16.98
C MET A 404 9.20 14.49 17.68
N ILE A 405 8.77 13.70 18.67
CA ILE A 405 9.65 12.85 19.45
C ILE A 405 9.16 11.40 19.42
N CYS A 406 10.11 10.47 19.35
CA CYS A 406 9.90 9.07 19.73
C CYS A 406 10.86 8.75 20.89
N ILE A 407 10.32 8.23 21.99
CA ILE A 407 11.11 7.87 23.18
C ILE A 407 11.43 6.38 23.12
N ILE A 408 12.71 6.04 23.25
CA ILE A 408 13.20 4.66 23.29
C ILE A 408 13.64 4.38 24.71
N ALA A 409 12.85 3.61 25.44
CA ALA A 409 13.17 3.21 26.80
C ALA A 409 14.07 1.96 26.78
N CYS A 410 15.21 2.07 27.45
CA CYS A 410 16.22 1.04 27.55
C CYS A 410 16.52 0.76 29.02
N ALA A 411 16.02 -0.37 29.53
CA ALA A 411 16.36 -0.84 30.86
C ALA A 411 16.43 -2.38 30.86
N GLY A 412 17.52 -2.93 31.40
CA GLY A 412 17.66 -4.36 31.65
C GLY A 412 17.00 -4.79 32.96
N GLY A 413 16.80 -6.10 33.14
CA GLY A 413 16.16 -6.67 34.32
C GLY A 413 14.69 -6.27 34.43
N THR A 414 14.26 -5.70 35.56
CA THR A 414 12.88 -5.23 35.75
C THR A 414 12.69 -3.83 35.16
N ASP A 415 12.16 -3.78 33.93
CA ASP A 415 11.96 -2.55 33.16
C ASP A 415 10.74 -1.76 33.64
N ALA A 416 10.92 -0.99 34.72
CA ALA A 416 9.95 0.02 35.13
C ALA A 416 10.07 1.33 34.34
N LEU A 417 11.16 1.53 33.58
CA LEU A 417 11.42 2.76 32.85
C LEU A 417 10.44 2.91 31.68
N SER A 418 10.28 1.86 30.88
CA SER A 418 9.33 1.84 29.76
C SER A 418 7.91 2.13 30.20
N GLY A 419 7.42 1.39 31.20
CA GLY A 419 6.05 1.53 31.69
C GLY A 419 5.77 2.92 32.27
N THR A 420 6.70 3.44 33.08
CA THR A 420 6.60 4.78 33.69
C THR A 420 6.68 5.88 32.63
N ALA A 421 7.63 5.78 31.70
CA ALA A 421 7.78 6.76 30.64
C ALA A 421 6.55 6.79 29.73
N SER A 422 5.97 5.63 29.40
CA SER A 422 4.77 5.57 28.58
C SER A 422 3.54 6.13 29.28
N PHE A 423 3.44 6.01 30.60
CA PHE A 423 2.32 6.58 31.35
C PHE A 423 2.39 8.12 31.43
N LEU A 424 3.60 8.66 31.55
CA LEU A 424 3.82 10.10 31.73
C LEU A 424 4.00 10.87 30.42
N SER A 425 4.36 10.20 29.32
CA SER A 425 4.66 10.81 28.03
C SER A 425 3.42 10.94 27.16
N ILE A 426 3.26 12.08 26.48
CA ILE A 426 2.30 12.23 25.38
C ILE A 426 2.88 11.70 24.05
N TRP A 427 4.20 11.49 24.02
CA TRP A 427 4.92 10.97 22.86
C TRP A 427 5.01 9.44 22.91
N PRO A 428 5.05 8.77 21.74
CA PRO A 428 5.20 7.32 21.65
C PRO A 428 6.45 6.82 22.37
N VAL A 429 6.28 5.79 23.20
CA VAL A 429 7.36 5.12 23.92
C VAL A 429 7.55 3.71 23.38
N VAL A 430 8.80 3.34 23.11
CA VAL A 430 9.19 2.01 22.61
C VAL A 430 10.22 1.41 23.54
N SER A 431 9.92 0.23 24.07
CA SER A 431 10.85 -0.58 24.85
C SER A 431 11.82 -1.31 23.93
N CYS A 432 13.12 -1.12 24.15
CA CYS A 432 14.18 -1.89 23.52
C CYS A 432 15.22 -2.31 24.57
N PRO A 433 14.90 -3.29 25.43
CA PRO A 433 15.77 -3.68 26.53
C PRO A 433 17.05 -4.37 26.03
N PRO A 434 18.17 -4.27 26.78
CA PRO A 434 19.42 -4.94 26.45
C PRO A 434 19.28 -6.48 26.46
N ASP A 435 18.38 -7.03 27.28
CA ASP A 435 18.11 -8.48 27.38
C ASP A 435 17.26 -9.04 26.21
N GLY A 436 16.88 -8.19 25.25
CA GLY A 436 16.17 -8.60 24.04
C GLY A 436 14.77 -9.20 24.30
N LEU A 437 14.45 -10.30 23.61
CA LEU A 437 13.14 -10.95 23.67
C LEU A 437 12.86 -11.71 24.98
N GLU A 438 13.87 -11.90 25.82
CA GLU A 438 13.74 -12.63 27.08
C GLU A 438 13.14 -11.79 28.20
N ASN A 439 13.11 -10.45 28.04
CA ASN A 439 12.58 -9.54 29.05
C ASN A 439 11.04 -9.45 29.02
N LYS A 440 10.40 -10.25 29.87
CA LYS A 440 8.93 -10.30 30.00
C LYS A 440 8.33 -9.05 30.65
N THR A 441 9.13 -8.26 31.39
CA THR A 441 8.63 -7.11 32.14
C THR A 441 8.20 -5.96 31.21
N CYS A 442 8.77 -5.89 30.01
CA CYS A 442 8.38 -4.90 28.99
C CYS A 442 7.03 -5.18 28.30
N THR A 443 6.50 -6.40 28.43
CA THR A 443 5.28 -6.87 27.73
C THR A 443 4.04 -6.91 28.60
N ILE A 444 4.18 -6.73 29.91
CA ILE A 444 3.10 -6.84 30.89
C ILE A 444 2.97 -5.50 31.60
N ASN A 445 2.15 -4.61 31.03
CA ASN A 445 1.94 -3.26 31.56
C ASN A 445 0.57 -3.12 32.23
N PRO A 446 0.45 -2.25 33.25
CA PRO A 446 -0.86 -1.88 33.79
C PRO A 446 -1.69 -1.08 32.76
N PRO A 447 -3.04 -1.10 32.87
CA PRO A 447 -3.90 -0.27 32.04
C PRO A 447 -3.48 1.21 32.08
N GLY A 448 -3.42 1.86 30.91
CA GLY A 448 -2.98 3.25 30.77
C GLY A 448 -1.51 3.43 30.41
N SER A 449 -0.71 2.36 30.40
CA SER A 449 0.64 2.35 29.81
C SER A 449 0.64 1.55 28.51
N SER A 450 1.14 2.14 27.42
CA SER A 450 0.96 1.69 26.04
C SER A 450 2.26 1.56 25.26
N ASN A 451 3.40 1.36 25.94
CA ASN A 451 4.68 1.22 25.26
C ASN A 451 4.65 0.06 24.26
N ALA A 452 5.18 0.31 23.07
CA ALA A 452 5.45 -0.75 22.11
C ALA A 452 6.69 -1.53 22.54
N PHE A 453 6.77 -2.82 22.21
CA PHE A 453 7.95 -3.64 22.49
C PHE A 453 8.70 -4.00 21.20
N CYS A 454 9.99 -3.66 21.14
CA CYS A 454 10.88 -3.95 20.02
C CYS A 454 12.19 -4.58 20.50
N GLY A 455 12.25 -5.90 20.61
CA GLY A 455 13.45 -6.62 21.10
C GLY A 455 14.69 -6.58 20.20
N LYS A 456 14.60 -6.04 18.98
CA LYS A 456 15.74 -5.89 18.05
C LYS A 456 16.00 -4.40 17.72
N PRO A 457 17.21 -3.86 17.94
CA PRO A 457 17.55 -2.47 17.64
C PRO A 457 17.20 -1.98 16.23
N GLY A 458 17.45 -2.80 15.19
CA GLY A 458 17.10 -2.46 13.81
C GLY A 458 15.59 -2.35 13.56
N ASN A 459 14.77 -3.14 14.26
CA ASN A 459 13.32 -3.03 14.20
C ASN A 459 12.82 -1.79 14.96
N CYS A 460 13.45 -1.45 16.09
CA CYS A 460 13.17 -0.22 16.81
C CYS A 460 13.44 1.01 15.92
N ALA A 461 14.56 1.03 15.19
CA ALA A 461 14.89 2.10 14.24
C ALA A 461 13.82 2.24 13.14
N ARG A 462 13.38 1.10 12.59
CA ARG A 462 12.31 1.08 11.58
C ARG A 462 10.97 1.55 12.14
N PHE A 463 10.64 1.19 13.37
CA PHE A 463 9.43 1.67 14.05
C PHE A 463 9.47 3.19 14.23
N CYS A 464 10.60 3.76 14.64
CA CYS A 464 10.76 5.22 14.71
C CYS A 464 10.52 5.88 13.34
N LEU A 465 11.07 5.33 12.25
CA LEU A 465 10.80 5.84 10.89
C LEU A 465 9.31 5.79 10.55
N GLN A 466 8.62 4.71 10.89
CA GLN A 466 7.17 4.59 10.68
C GLN A 466 6.41 5.69 11.44
N MET A 467 6.79 5.97 12.68
CA MET A 467 6.17 7.05 13.46
C MET A 467 6.40 8.43 12.84
N PHE A 468 7.61 8.70 12.34
CA PHE A 468 7.92 9.98 11.70
C PHE A 468 7.34 10.14 10.28
N SER A 469 6.95 9.05 9.62
CA SER A 469 6.43 9.08 8.25
C SER A 469 5.14 9.90 8.06
N GLY A 470 4.34 10.08 9.12
CA GLY A 470 3.11 10.87 9.07
C GLY A 470 3.33 12.38 8.86
N LYS A 471 4.53 12.90 9.12
CA LYS A 471 4.88 14.32 8.95
C LYS A 471 6.00 14.56 7.92
N GLU A 472 6.75 13.52 7.56
CA GLU A 472 7.75 13.57 6.49
C GLU A 472 7.41 12.54 5.39
N PRO A 473 6.73 12.97 4.31
CA PRO A 473 6.29 12.08 3.24
C PRO A 473 7.41 11.23 2.62
N LYS A 474 8.64 11.78 2.54
CA LYS A 474 9.80 11.05 1.99
C LYS A 474 10.16 9.79 2.77
N ILE A 475 9.88 9.77 4.08
CA ILE A 475 10.08 8.56 4.90
C ILE A 475 9.04 7.50 4.53
N GLY A 476 7.78 7.91 4.35
CA GLY A 476 6.70 7.02 3.91
C GLY A 476 6.97 6.38 2.55
N GLU A 477 7.44 7.18 1.59
CA GLU A 477 7.86 6.71 0.26
C GLU A 477 9.02 5.71 0.35
N PHE A 478 10.03 6.02 1.17
CA PHE A 478 11.17 5.12 1.39
C PHE A 478 10.72 3.77 1.99
N LEU A 479 9.90 3.79 3.05
CA LEU A 479 9.39 2.58 3.70
C LEU A 479 8.56 1.73 2.73
N SER A 480 7.74 2.37 1.91
CA SER A 480 6.96 1.72 0.85
C SER A 480 7.87 1.08 -0.20
N SER A 481 8.93 1.78 -0.64
CA SER A 481 9.89 1.23 -1.60
C SER A 481 10.66 0.01 -1.06
N GLU A 482 11.05 0.02 0.23
CA GLU A 482 11.70 -1.11 0.87
C GLU A 482 10.76 -2.30 1.03
N ASN A 483 9.48 -2.05 1.31
CA ASN A 483 8.45 -3.10 1.33
C ASN A 483 8.28 -3.69 -0.07
N ALA A 484 8.16 -2.85 -1.11
CA ALA A 484 8.01 -3.31 -2.49
C ALA A 484 9.18 -4.19 -2.95
N LYS A 485 10.43 -3.84 -2.61
CA LYS A 485 11.60 -4.69 -2.90
C LYS A 485 11.53 -6.04 -2.21
N LYS A 486 11.11 -6.07 -0.94
CA LYS A 486 10.95 -7.33 -0.19
C LYS A 486 9.82 -8.18 -0.76
N VAL A 487 8.70 -7.57 -1.12
CA VAL A 487 7.56 -8.21 -1.80
C VAL A 487 8.03 -8.85 -3.10
N LYS A 488 8.73 -8.08 -3.95
CA LYS A 488 9.30 -8.58 -5.21
C LYS A 488 10.27 -9.74 -4.98
N SER A 489 11.17 -9.62 -4.00
CA SER A 489 12.08 -10.71 -3.66
C SER A 489 11.36 -11.98 -3.21
N LEU A 490 10.23 -11.86 -2.51
CA LEU A 490 9.40 -13.01 -2.12
C LEU A 490 8.66 -13.59 -3.34
N GLU A 491 8.23 -12.74 -4.28
CA GLU A 491 7.61 -13.16 -5.54
C GLU A 491 8.58 -13.90 -6.44
N ASP A 492 9.79 -13.37 -6.63
CA ASP A 492 10.85 -14.01 -7.41
C ASP A 492 11.24 -15.36 -6.78
N ALA A 493 11.28 -15.45 -5.45
CA ALA A 493 11.54 -16.70 -4.75
C ALA A 493 10.39 -17.72 -4.89
N ASP A 494 9.13 -17.28 -4.77
CA ASP A 494 7.94 -18.13 -4.95
C ASP A 494 7.87 -18.68 -6.39
N ALA A 495 8.11 -17.84 -7.40
CA ALA A 495 8.12 -18.26 -8.80
C ALA A 495 9.22 -19.29 -9.09
N ARG A 496 10.40 -19.13 -8.47
CA ARG A 496 11.53 -20.08 -8.59
C ARG A 496 11.24 -21.42 -7.91
N LEU A 497 10.60 -21.40 -6.74
CA LEU A 497 10.35 -22.61 -5.94
C LEU A 497 9.06 -23.36 -6.34
N CYS A 498 8.11 -22.68 -7.01
CA CYS A 498 6.89 -23.30 -7.50
C CYS A 498 6.58 -22.94 -8.98
N PRO A 499 7.40 -23.43 -9.93
CA PRO A 499 7.29 -23.06 -11.34
C PRO A 499 5.96 -23.46 -11.99
N VAL A 500 5.27 -24.48 -11.46
CA VAL A 500 3.95 -24.94 -11.92
C VAL A 500 2.85 -23.87 -11.82
N PHE A 501 3.04 -22.82 -11.00
CA PHE A 501 2.14 -21.67 -10.90
C PHE A 501 2.73 -20.39 -11.52
N ALA A 502 3.92 -20.45 -12.10
CA ALA A 502 4.60 -19.26 -12.66
C ALA A 502 4.09 -18.90 -14.07
N THR A 503 3.51 -19.84 -14.82
CA THR A 503 2.98 -19.61 -16.18
C THR A 503 1.52 -19.17 -16.14
N GLY A 504 1.29 -17.96 -15.63
CA GLY A 504 0.00 -17.25 -15.72
C GLY A 504 0.16 -15.74 -15.93
N SER A 505 1.39 -15.24 -16.08
CA SER A 505 1.70 -13.82 -16.31
C SER A 505 1.72 -13.50 -17.81
N THR A 506 0.57 -13.58 -18.46
CA THR A 506 0.26 -12.60 -19.53
C THR A 506 -0.44 -11.44 -18.84
N ALA A 507 0.15 -10.25 -18.99
CA ALA A 507 -0.21 -9.01 -18.31
C ALA A 507 -1.73 -8.80 -18.18
N VAL A 508 -2.25 -8.91 -16.95
CA VAL A 508 -3.54 -8.31 -16.59
C VAL A 508 -3.24 -6.87 -16.19
N SER A 509 -3.55 -5.95 -17.08
CA SER A 509 -3.58 -4.51 -16.82
C SER A 509 -4.51 -4.21 -15.64
N ASP A 510 -3.96 -3.50 -14.66
CA ASP A 510 -4.61 -2.65 -13.65
C ASP A 510 -6.12 -2.85 -13.44
N VAL A 511 -6.49 -3.80 -12.57
CA VAL A 511 -7.76 -3.75 -11.85
C VAL A 511 -7.51 -3.07 -10.51
N LYS A 512 -8.02 -1.86 -10.34
CA LYS A 512 -7.99 -1.12 -9.06
C LYS A 512 -8.70 -1.93 -7.97
N PRO A 513 -8.13 -2.04 -6.76
CA PRO A 513 -8.82 -2.63 -5.63
C PRO A 513 -9.88 -1.65 -5.11
N SER A 514 -11.15 -1.96 -5.30
CA SER A 514 -12.27 -1.27 -4.64
C SER A 514 -12.92 -2.20 -3.62
N VAL A 515 -12.41 -2.22 -2.39
CA VAL A 515 -13.22 -2.67 -1.23
C VAL A 515 -12.86 -1.83 -0.01
N SER A 516 -13.81 -0.99 0.39
CA SER A 516 -13.88 -0.38 1.71
C SER A 516 -14.30 -1.44 2.74
N CYS A 517 -13.50 -1.63 3.79
CA CYS A 517 -13.92 -2.33 5.00
C CYS A 517 -15.12 -1.61 5.63
N THR A 518 -16.30 -2.22 5.60
CA THR A 518 -17.30 -2.20 6.68
C THR A 518 -18.53 -3.00 6.21
N LYS A 519 -18.73 -4.19 6.77
CA LYS A 519 -19.96 -4.56 7.51
C LYS A 519 -19.88 -6.02 7.95
N ALA A 520 -20.27 -6.20 9.20
CA ALA A 520 -20.35 -7.46 9.89
C ALA A 520 -21.40 -8.38 9.28
N VAL A 521 -21.22 -9.66 9.58
CA VAL A 521 -22.07 -10.79 9.29
C VAL A 521 -23.42 -10.59 9.99
N ASP A 522 -24.51 -10.59 9.22
CA ASP A 522 -25.83 -10.95 9.72
C ASP A 522 -26.28 -12.22 9.01
N ASN A 523 -26.42 -13.28 9.81
CA ASN A 523 -27.18 -14.47 9.46
C ASN A 523 -28.63 -14.04 9.23
N ASP A 524 -29.21 -14.35 8.08
CA ASP A 524 -30.65 -14.57 8.03
C ASP A 524 -31.05 -15.60 6.97
N PHE A 525 -31.94 -16.47 7.45
CA PHE A 525 -32.72 -17.46 6.73
C PHE A 525 -33.36 -16.87 5.46
N PHE A 526 -33.29 -17.60 4.35
CA PHE A 526 -34.34 -17.51 3.32
C PHE A 526 -34.86 -18.89 2.94
N THR A 527 -36.08 -19.10 3.44
CA THR A 527 -37.08 -20.08 3.05
C THR A 527 -37.36 -20.04 1.55
N SER A 528 -37.54 -21.23 0.98
CA SER A 528 -38.05 -21.46 -0.36
C SER A 528 -39.40 -20.79 -0.59
N THR A 529 -39.51 -19.94 -1.60
CA THR A 529 -40.78 -19.59 -2.22
C THR A 529 -40.80 -20.13 -3.64
N ALA A 530 -41.69 -21.09 -3.85
CA ALA A 530 -42.02 -21.66 -5.14
C ALA A 530 -42.62 -20.58 -6.05
N ALA A 531 -41.99 -20.34 -7.20
CA ALA A 531 -42.58 -19.60 -8.30
C ALA A 531 -43.34 -20.57 -9.20
N THR A 532 -44.64 -20.36 -9.29
CA THR A 532 -45.59 -21.02 -10.18
C THR A 532 -45.31 -20.63 -11.64
N SER A 533 -45.02 -21.61 -12.49
CA SER A 533 -45.09 -21.44 -13.95
C SER A 533 -45.98 -22.52 -14.55
N LYS A 534 -46.94 -22.04 -15.34
CA LYS A 534 -48.12 -22.70 -15.91
C LYS A 534 -47.82 -23.98 -16.68
N GLU A 535 -48.70 -24.94 -16.49
CA GLU A 535 -48.85 -26.17 -17.26
C GLU A 535 -49.04 -25.88 -18.76
N THR A 536 -48.22 -26.51 -19.59
CA THR A 536 -48.55 -26.83 -20.98
C THR A 536 -48.86 -28.31 -21.06
N THR A 537 -50.11 -28.59 -21.44
CA THR A 537 -50.74 -29.89 -21.64
C THR A 537 -49.94 -30.81 -22.56
N SER A 538 -49.66 -32.04 -22.11
CA SER A 538 -49.25 -33.16 -22.96
C SER A 538 -50.29 -34.27 -22.85
N ASP A 539 -50.85 -34.65 -24.00
CA ASP A 539 -51.85 -35.70 -24.19
C ASP A 539 -51.45 -37.02 -23.51
N LYS A 540 -52.33 -37.52 -22.65
CA LYS A 540 -52.24 -38.86 -22.05
C LYS A 540 -53.38 -39.71 -22.61
N ASP A 541 -53.05 -40.74 -23.37
CA ASP A 541 -53.96 -41.88 -23.58
C ASP A 541 -53.70 -43.00 -22.55
N GLY A 542 -54.77 -43.70 -22.20
CA GLY A 542 -54.95 -44.49 -20.97
C GLY A 542 -54.21 -45.82 -20.83
N ASP A 543 -52.90 -45.89 -21.06
CA ASP A 543 -52.06 -47.04 -20.65
C ASP A 543 -50.62 -46.69 -20.22
N GLY A 544 -50.41 -45.51 -19.62
CA GLY A 544 -49.27 -45.24 -18.71
C GLY A 544 -47.83 -45.51 -19.18
N THR A 545 -47.57 -45.80 -20.46
CA THR A 545 -46.25 -46.11 -21.00
C THR A 545 -45.79 -45.00 -21.96
N ILE A 546 -44.69 -44.33 -21.62
CA ILE A 546 -44.02 -43.35 -22.49
C ILE A 546 -43.48 -44.13 -23.70
N LYS A 547 -44.14 -44.02 -24.86
CA LYS A 547 -43.80 -44.79 -26.08
C LYS A 547 -42.64 -44.22 -26.90
N ASP A 548 -42.10 -43.04 -26.55
CA ASP A 548 -41.03 -42.40 -27.31
C ASP A 548 -39.74 -42.21 -26.48
N LYS A 549 -38.63 -42.75 -27.01
CA LYS A 549 -37.29 -42.72 -26.40
C LYS A 549 -36.80 -41.28 -26.16
N GLU A 550 -37.20 -40.34 -27.02
CA GLU A 550 -36.91 -38.92 -26.87
C GLU A 550 -37.45 -38.34 -25.55
N THR A 551 -38.75 -38.57 -25.28
CA THR A 551 -39.43 -38.07 -24.09
C THR A 551 -38.82 -38.64 -22.81
N LEU A 552 -38.51 -39.94 -22.80
CA LEU A 552 -37.86 -40.61 -21.67
C LEU A 552 -36.49 -39.99 -21.37
N TYR A 553 -35.66 -39.78 -22.39
CA TYR A 553 -34.30 -39.25 -22.20
C TYR A 553 -34.33 -37.81 -21.72
N LYS A 554 -35.20 -36.96 -22.30
CA LYS A 554 -35.37 -35.58 -21.86
C LYS A 554 -35.85 -35.50 -20.41
N GLN A 555 -36.82 -36.33 -20.03
CA GLN A 555 -37.30 -36.41 -18.65
C GLN A 555 -36.16 -36.79 -17.69
N LYS A 556 -35.38 -37.83 -18.04
CA LYS A 556 -34.26 -38.29 -17.23
C LYS A 556 -33.17 -37.22 -17.07
N ILE A 557 -32.79 -36.54 -18.15
CA ILE A 557 -31.81 -35.42 -18.10
C ILE A 557 -32.34 -34.31 -17.19
N HIS A 558 -33.61 -33.93 -17.34
CA HIS A 558 -34.22 -32.88 -16.53
C HIS A 558 -34.29 -33.21 -15.04
N SER A 559 -34.79 -34.40 -14.67
CA SER A 559 -35.05 -34.76 -13.28
C SER A 559 -33.80 -35.19 -12.51
N GLU A 560 -32.83 -35.82 -13.19
CA GLU A 560 -31.69 -36.45 -12.52
C GLU A 560 -30.37 -35.71 -12.73
N PHE A 561 -30.20 -34.96 -13.82
CA PHE A 561 -28.86 -34.59 -14.29
C PHE A 561 -28.62 -33.11 -14.58
N LEU A 562 -29.67 -32.31 -14.70
CA LEU A 562 -29.61 -30.89 -15.07
C LEU A 562 -28.64 -30.05 -14.23
N ASN A 563 -28.34 -30.43 -12.99
CA ASN A 563 -27.40 -29.74 -12.09
C ASN A 563 -26.44 -30.70 -11.34
N LYS A 564 -26.26 -31.94 -11.82
CA LYS A 564 -25.62 -33.02 -11.01
C LYS A 564 -24.50 -33.80 -11.68
N THR A 565 -24.34 -33.72 -13.00
CA THR A 565 -23.34 -34.51 -13.75
C THR A 565 -22.24 -33.71 -14.41
N GLU A 566 -22.13 -32.44 -14.04
CA GLU A 566 -21.35 -31.49 -14.79
C GLU A 566 -19.87 -31.59 -14.41
N VAL A 567 -19.02 -31.71 -15.42
CA VAL A 567 -17.59 -31.38 -15.28
C VAL A 567 -17.47 -29.92 -15.67
N ASP A 568 -17.50 -29.00 -14.69
CA ASP A 568 -17.32 -27.57 -14.94
C ASP A 568 -15.83 -27.21 -15.05
N ALA A 569 -15.11 -27.41 -13.95
CA ALA A 569 -13.67 -27.23 -13.84
C ALA A 569 -13.10 -28.27 -12.86
N VAL A 570 -12.00 -28.91 -13.24
CA VAL A 570 -11.25 -29.80 -12.35
C VAL A 570 -9.89 -29.16 -12.10
N PHE A 571 -9.67 -28.63 -10.91
CA PHE A 571 -8.36 -28.10 -10.53
C PHE A 571 -7.45 -29.23 -10.01
N ILE A 572 -6.31 -29.41 -10.66
CA ILE A 572 -5.31 -30.44 -10.34
C ILE A 572 -4.05 -29.75 -9.80
N PRO A 573 -3.92 -29.59 -8.47
CA PRO A 573 -2.85 -28.78 -7.88
C PRO A 573 -1.45 -29.28 -8.22
N GLU A 574 -1.26 -30.59 -8.39
CA GLU A 574 0.01 -31.21 -8.81
C GLU A 574 0.50 -30.68 -10.18
N TRP A 575 -0.42 -30.35 -11.07
CA TRP A 575 -0.12 -29.90 -12.43
C TRP A 575 -0.18 -28.39 -12.61
N GLY A 576 -0.57 -27.64 -11.56
CA GLY A 576 -0.70 -26.18 -11.60
C GLY A 576 -2.05 -25.72 -12.18
N GLU A 577 -2.11 -24.45 -12.61
CA GLU A 577 -3.29 -23.92 -13.29
C GLU A 577 -3.38 -24.48 -14.72
N ALA A 578 -4.57 -24.96 -15.10
CA ALA A 578 -4.85 -25.31 -16.48
C ALA A 578 -4.85 -24.08 -17.38
N LYS A 579 -4.39 -24.24 -18.62
CA LYS A 579 -4.80 -23.32 -19.70
C LYS A 579 -6.30 -23.54 -19.93
N LYS A 580 -7.12 -22.61 -19.47
CA LYS A 580 -8.58 -22.64 -19.68
C LYS A 580 -8.90 -22.33 -21.14
N GLY A 581 -9.39 -23.34 -21.85
CA GLY A 581 -10.03 -23.17 -23.15
C GLY A 581 -11.53 -22.92 -23.00
N LYS A 582 -12.19 -22.59 -24.12
CA LYS A 582 -13.64 -22.36 -24.18
C LYS A 582 -14.43 -23.55 -23.60
N VAL A 583 -14.01 -24.78 -23.92
CA VAL A 583 -14.72 -26.03 -23.55
C VAL A 583 -13.82 -27.14 -23.00
N ARG A 584 -12.53 -26.85 -22.74
CA ARG A 584 -11.57 -27.81 -22.16
C ARG A 584 -10.63 -27.11 -21.20
N ASP A 585 -10.22 -27.79 -20.14
CA ASP A 585 -9.11 -27.38 -19.29
C ASP A 585 -7.87 -28.18 -19.70
N ILE A 586 -6.79 -27.49 -20.12
CA ILE A 586 -5.63 -28.09 -20.76
C ILE A 586 -4.42 -28.06 -19.82
N TYR A 587 -3.86 -29.24 -19.54
CA TYR A 587 -2.67 -29.45 -18.73
C TYR A 587 -1.51 -29.96 -19.60
N PHE A 588 -0.42 -29.22 -19.64
CA PHE A 588 0.79 -29.63 -20.36
C PHE A 588 1.71 -30.43 -19.42
N GLN A 589 1.86 -31.72 -19.67
CA GLN A 589 2.61 -32.65 -18.83
C GLN A 589 3.73 -33.31 -19.62
N ASN A 590 4.93 -32.71 -19.58
CA ASN A 590 6.13 -33.16 -20.32
C ASN A 590 5.84 -33.44 -21.81
N GLU A 591 5.79 -34.72 -22.19
CA GLU A 591 5.55 -35.21 -23.56
C GLU A 591 4.07 -35.27 -23.96
N ASN A 592 3.17 -35.12 -22.98
CA ASN A 592 1.73 -35.26 -23.16
C ASN A 592 0.98 -33.95 -22.88
N VAL A 593 -0.20 -33.84 -23.46
CA VAL A 593 -1.20 -32.84 -23.13
C VAL A 593 -2.43 -33.58 -22.63
N VAL A 594 -2.82 -33.32 -21.38
CA VAL A 594 -4.01 -33.88 -20.75
C VAL A 594 -5.09 -32.82 -20.78
N MET A 595 -6.21 -33.11 -21.43
CA MET A 595 -7.34 -32.20 -21.56
C MET A 595 -8.52 -32.78 -20.81
N VAL A 596 -9.08 -32.00 -19.89
CA VAL A 596 -10.37 -32.32 -19.25
C VAL A 596 -11.45 -31.60 -20.05
N THR A 597 -12.21 -32.35 -20.84
CA THR A 597 -13.34 -31.83 -21.62
C THR A 597 -14.50 -31.57 -20.66
N ASN A 598 -14.90 -30.31 -20.56
CA ASN A 598 -15.98 -29.89 -19.68
C ASN A 598 -17.33 -29.85 -20.42
N ASP A 599 -18.38 -29.72 -19.63
CA ASP A 599 -19.75 -29.57 -20.11
C ASP A 599 -20.08 -28.10 -20.45
N ARG A 600 -19.07 -27.20 -20.44
CA ARG A 600 -19.26 -25.82 -20.89
C ARG A 600 -19.56 -25.80 -22.39
N VAL A 601 -20.42 -24.87 -22.76
CA VAL A 601 -20.69 -24.54 -24.16
C VAL A 601 -20.35 -23.08 -24.40
N SER A 602 -19.81 -22.78 -25.57
CA SER A 602 -19.53 -21.40 -25.98
C SER A 602 -20.33 -21.04 -27.24
N ALA A 603 -20.70 -19.79 -27.40
CA ALA A 603 -21.33 -19.26 -28.60
C ALA A 603 -20.93 -17.79 -28.75
N PHE A 604 -20.72 -17.34 -30.00
CA PHE A 604 -20.28 -15.96 -30.29
C PHE A 604 -19.07 -15.52 -29.45
N ASP A 605 -18.09 -16.43 -29.29
CA ASP A 605 -16.87 -16.24 -28.49
C ASP A 605 -17.04 -16.06 -26.98
N HIS A 606 -18.25 -16.18 -26.46
CA HIS A 606 -18.55 -16.23 -25.03
C HIS A 606 -18.75 -17.66 -24.55
N VAL A 607 -18.20 -18.00 -23.38
CA VAL A 607 -18.53 -19.23 -22.66
C VAL A 607 -19.80 -18.95 -21.84
N LEU A 608 -20.86 -19.72 -22.04
CA LEU A 608 -22.12 -19.51 -21.34
C LEU A 608 -22.01 -19.97 -19.88
N PRO A 609 -22.76 -19.35 -18.95
CA PRO A 609 -22.81 -19.78 -17.55
C PRO A 609 -23.50 -21.15 -17.38
N ASN A 610 -24.31 -21.58 -18.34
CA ASN A 610 -24.96 -22.89 -18.32
C ASN A 610 -24.03 -24.00 -18.80
N LEU A 611 -24.11 -25.14 -18.13
CA LEU A 611 -23.47 -26.38 -18.55
C LEU A 611 -24.48 -27.25 -19.31
N ILE A 612 -24.00 -28.01 -20.29
CA ILE A 612 -24.80 -28.95 -21.07
C ILE A 612 -24.44 -30.36 -20.61
N PRO A 613 -25.30 -31.05 -19.84
CA PRO A 613 -24.99 -32.36 -19.30
C PRO A 613 -24.49 -33.33 -20.36
N PHE A 614 -23.40 -34.06 -20.04
CA PHE A 614 -22.82 -35.12 -20.87
C PHE A 614 -22.14 -34.67 -22.17
N LYS A 615 -22.07 -33.38 -22.45
CA LYS A 615 -21.43 -32.85 -23.65
C LYS A 615 -19.98 -33.34 -23.77
N GLY A 616 -19.19 -33.20 -22.70
CA GLY A 616 -17.77 -33.57 -22.74
C GLY A 616 -17.55 -35.06 -23.05
N PHE A 617 -18.38 -35.93 -22.48
CA PHE A 617 -18.39 -37.36 -22.77
C PHE A 617 -18.69 -37.64 -24.24
N VAL A 618 -19.75 -37.04 -24.77
CA VAL A 618 -20.20 -37.26 -26.15
C VAL A 618 -19.12 -36.82 -27.14
N LEU A 619 -18.54 -35.64 -26.95
CA LEU A 619 -17.50 -35.10 -27.83
C LEU A 619 -16.27 -36.03 -27.87
N ASN A 620 -15.78 -36.46 -26.71
CA ASN A 620 -14.61 -37.33 -26.61
C ASN A 620 -14.87 -38.69 -27.30
N LYS A 621 -16.04 -39.29 -27.09
CA LYS A 621 -16.35 -40.60 -27.69
C LYS A 621 -16.61 -40.56 -29.20
N ILE A 622 -17.24 -39.50 -29.70
CA ILE A 622 -17.37 -39.31 -31.16
C ILE A 622 -15.99 -39.07 -31.76
N SER A 623 -15.14 -38.28 -31.11
CA SER A 623 -13.78 -38.02 -31.61
C SER A 623 -12.91 -39.27 -31.61
N GLU A 624 -12.94 -40.10 -30.56
CA GLU A 624 -12.27 -41.41 -30.52
C GLU A 624 -12.67 -42.28 -31.72
N TRP A 625 -13.98 -42.37 -31.99
CA TRP A 625 -14.51 -43.13 -33.12
C TRP A 625 -14.07 -42.55 -34.47
N ALA A 626 -14.11 -41.23 -34.62
CA ALA A 626 -13.76 -40.55 -35.87
C ALA A 626 -12.25 -40.68 -36.18
N PHE A 627 -11.39 -40.57 -35.17
CA PHE A 627 -9.95 -40.81 -35.31
C PHE A 627 -9.65 -42.24 -35.74
N ASP A 628 -10.34 -43.24 -35.19
CA ASP A 628 -10.16 -44.63 -35.63
C ASP A 628 -10.64 -44.84 -37.07
N ALA A 629 -11.76 -44.22 -37.45
CA ALA A 629 -12.34 -44.30 -38.80
C ALA A 629 -11.54 -43.57 -39.90
N THR A 630 -10.56 -42.76 -39.51
CA THR A 630 -9.75 -41.92 -40.42
C THR A 630 -8.24 -42.16 -40.31
N LYS A 631 -7.79 -43.10 -39.46
CA LYS A 631 -6.37 -43.38 -39.23
C LYS A 631 -5.60 -43.86 -40.46
N ASP A 632 -6.31 -44.39 -41.47
CA ASP A 632 -5.74 -44.78 -42.77
C ASP A 632 -5.41 -43.57 -43.67
N ILE A 633 -6.02 -42.41 -43.39
CA ILE A 633 -5.80 -41.16 -44.13
C ILE A 633 -4.64 -40.37 -43.51
N ILE A 634 -4.61 -40.27 -42.18
CA ILE A 634 -3.62 -39.50 -41.41
C ILE A 634 -3.53 -40.04 -39.97
N PRO A 635 -2.34 -40.12 -39.34
CA PRO A 635 -2.24 -40.45 -37.93
C PRO A 635 -2.82 -39.35 -37.02
N ASN A 636 -3.20 -39.72 -35.79
CA ASN A 636 -3.75 -38.80 -34.78
C ASN A 636 -2.93 -38.83 -33.48
N ALA A 637 -3.01 -37.76 -32.69
CA ALA A 637 -2.19 -37.59 -31.50
C ALA A 637 -2.75 -38.29 -30.23
N LEU A 638 -3.89 -38.99 -30.33
CA LEU A 638 -4.62 -39.52 -29.17
C LEU A 638 -3.90 -40.72 -28.54
N ILE A 639 -3.77 -40.73 -27.22
CA ILE A 639 -3.28 -41.86 -26.43
C ILE A 639 -4.49 -42.61 -25.86
N THR A 640 -4.73 -43.82 -26.36
CA THR A 640 -5.85 -44.68 -25.94
C THR A 640 -5.37 -45.92 -25.18
N PRO A 641 -6.15 -46.46 -24.22
CA PRO A 641 -7.47 -45.99 -23.81
C PRO A 641 -7.42 -44.74 -22.91
N ALA A 642 -8.44 -43.88 -23.01
CA ALA A 642 -8.57 -42.71 -22.15
C ALA A 642 -8.78 -43.11 -20.68
N PRO A 643 -8.18 -42.39 -19.70
CA PRO A 643 -8.26 -42.74 -18.28
C PRO A 643 -9.64 -42.45 -17.67
N ASP A 644 -10.35 -41.43 -18.17
CA ASP A 644 -11.74 -41.12 -17.83
C ASP A 644 -12.47 -40.69 -19.11
N PRO A 645 -13.78 -40.93 -19.26
CA PRO A 645 -14.51 -40.49 -20.44
C PRO A 645 -14.51 -38.97 -20.70
N ALA A 646 -14.31 -38.14 -19.66
CA ALA A 646 -14.16 -36.70 -19.80
C ALA A 646 -12.70 -36.26 -20.08
N VAL A 647 -11.74 -37.18 -20.10
CA VAL A 647 -10.31 -36.87 -20.25
C VAL A 647 -9.80 -37.35 -21.60
N VAL A 648 -9.11 -36.46 -22.30
CA VAL A 648 -8.33 -36.75 -23.50
C VAL A 648 -6.86 -36.64 -23.17
N VAL A 649 -6.07 -37.65 -23.50
CA VAL A 649 -4.61 -37.60 -23.41
C VAL A 649 -4.08 -37.62 -24.83
N GLN A 650 -3.27 -36.64 -25.20
CA GLN A 650 -2.61 -36.60 -26.51
C GLN A 650 -1.10 -36.42 -26.37
N LYS A 651 -0.34 -36.90 -27.35
CA LYS A 651 1.07 -36.51 -27.50
C LYS A 651 1.15 -35.01 -27.79
N LYS A 652 2.13 -34.33 -27.20
CA LYS A 652 2.36 -32.89 -27.42
C LYS A 652 2.82 -32.65 -28.87
N MET A 653 2.12 -31.78 -29.59
CA MET A 653 2.39 -31.45 -31.00
C MET A 653 2.63 -29.95 -31.21
N LYS A 654 3.32 -29.58 -32.30
CA LYS A 654 3.48 -28.20 -32.78
C LYS A 654 2.27 -27.82 -33.65
N ASN A 655 1.36 -27.01 -33.12
CA ASN A 655 0.13 -26.61 -33.83
C ASN A 655 0.46 -25.75 -35.08
N LEU A 656 -0.25 -25.99 -36.19
CA LEU A 656 -0.12 -25.23 -37.44
C LEU A 656 -0.81 -23.86 -37.41
N MET A 657 -1.60 -23.55 -36.39
CA MET A 657 -2.30 -22.26 -36.21
C MET A 657 -3.26 -21.89 -37.36
N VAL A 658 -3.81 -22.90 -38.05
CA VAL A 658 -4.79 -22.76 -39.14
C VAL A 658 -6.00 -23.63 -38.82
N GLU A 659 -7.19 -23.03 -38.81
CA GLU A 659 -8.45 -23.76 -38.72
C GLU A 659 -8.91 -24.16 -40.13
N CYS A 660 -8.88 -25.46 -40.41
CA CYS A 660 -9.11 -26.01 -41.74
C CYS A 660 -10.59 -26.37 -41.92
N ILE A 661 -11.42 -25.41 -42.36
CA ILE A 661 -12.86 -25.63 -42.53
C ILE A 661 -13.17 -26.14 -43.94
N VAL A 662 -13.90 -27.24 -44.03
CA VAL A 662 -14.45 -27.76 -45.30
C VAL A 662 -15.97 -27.68 -45.26
N ARG A 663 -16.57 -27.15 -46.33
CA ARG A 663 -18.02 -26.92 -46.44
C ARG A 663 -18.61 -27.67 -47.62
N GLY A 664 -19.63 -28.48 -47.39
CA GLY A 664 -20.41 -29.15 -48.44
C GLY A 664 -21.72 -28.45 -48.79
N TYR A 665 -22.17 -27.49 -47.97
CA TYR A 665 -23.48 -26.83 -48.09
C TYR A 665 -23.36 -25.33 -47.79
N LEU A 666 -24.23 -24.51 -48.39
CA LEU A 666 -24.33 -23.08 -48.12
C LEU A 666 -25.03 -22.82 -46.77
N TRP A 667 -24.26 -22.85 -45.69
CA TRP A 667 -24.73 -22.68 -44.31
C TRP A 667 -23.89 -21.65 -43.54
N GLY A 668 -24.39 -21.22 -42.38
CA GLY A 668 -23.59 -20.52 -41.37
C GLY A 668 -23.11 -19.15 -41.81
N SER A 669 -21.85 -18.81 -41.49
CA SER A 669 -21.24 -17.53 -41.83
C SER A 669 -21.18 -17.28 -43.33
N MET A 670 -20.91 -18.32 -44.13
CA MET A 670 -20.88 -18.24 -45.58
C MET A 670 -22.26 -17.90 -46.16
N ALA A 671 -23.34 -18.53 -45.66
CA ALA A 671 -24.69 -18.19 -46.09
C ALA A 671 -25.06 -16.72 -45.74
N LYS A 672 -24.68 -16.25 -44.54
CA LYS A 672 -24.91 -14.86 -44.13
C LYS A 672 -24.16 -13.85 -45.00
N ALA A 673 -22.89 -14.13 -45.35
CA ALA A 673 -22.10 -13.28 -46.24
C ALA A 673 -22.70 -13.26 -47.65
N TYR A 674 -23.05 -14.43 -48.16
CA TYR A 674 -23.65 -14.60 -49.47
C TYR A 674 -24.99 -13.84 -49.62
N GLU A 675 -25.86 -13.89 -48.62
CA GLU A 675 -27.12 -13.13 -48.61
C GLU A 675 -26.94 -11.61 -48.55
N LYS A 676 -25.82 -11.13 -47.99
CA LYS A 676 -25.45 -9.71 -48.01
C LYS A 676 -24.87 -9.25 -49.35
N GLY A 677 -24.77 -10.15 -50.33
CA GLY A 677 -24.23 -9.86 -51.66
C GLY A 677 -22.75 -10.19 -51.81
N ASP A 678 -22.10 -10.74 -50.79
CA ASP A 678 -20.71 -11.17 -50.90
C ASP A 678 -20.60 -12.41 -51.79
N ARG A 679 -19.68 -12.39 -52.74
CA ARG A 679 -19.40 -13.49 -53.69
C ARG A 679 -17.96 -13.93 -53.64
N ASP A 680 -17.13 -13.28 -52.83
CA ASP A 680 -15.73 -13.64 -52.61
C ASP A 680 -15.57 -14.07 -51.15
N PHE A 681 -15.40 -15.38 -50.94
CA PHE A 681 -15.27 -15.92 -49.59
C PHE A 681 -13.97 -16.72 -49.49
N CYS A 682 -13.04 -16.27 -48.64
CA CYS A 682 -11.70 -16.86 -48.52
C CYS A 682 -10.92 -16.88 -49.86
N GLY A 683 -11.14 -15.90 -50.75
CA GLY A 683 -10.52 -15.84 -52.08
C GLY A 683 -11.17 -16.77 -53.10
N LEU A 684 -12.28 -17.43 -52.75
CA LEU A 684 -13.06 -18.27 -53.66
C LEU A 684 -14.27 -17.51 -54.20
N LYS A 685 -14.44 -17.53 -55.53
CA LYS A 685 -15.64 -16.97 -56.18
C LYS A 685 -16.80 -17.94 -56.07
N ILE A 686 -17.81 -17.56 -55.31
CA ILE A 686 -19.03 -18.35 -55.12
C ILE A 686 -20.05 -18.01 -56.23
N PRO A 687 -20.58 -19.00 -56.97
CA PRO A 687 -21.55 -18.75 -58.05
C PRO A 687 -22.82 -18.06 -57.58
N ASP A 688 -23.42 -17.24 -58.45
CA ASP A 688 -24.73 -16.63 -58.22
C ASP A 688 -25.88 -17.65 -58.23
N GLY A 689 -27.00 -17.27 -57.62
CA GLY A 689 -28.23 -18.07 -57.60
C GLY A 689 -28.32 -19.15 -56.52
N LEU A 690 -27.30 -19.30 -55.66
CA LEU A 690 -27.37 -20.21 -54.51
C LEU A 690 -28.36 -19.74 -53.43
N VAL A 691 -28.96 -20.70 -52.74
CA VAL A 691 -29.94 -20.50 -51.66
C VAL A 691 -29.39 -21.09 -50.35
N ARG A 692 -29.67 -20.45 -49.20
CA ARG A 692 -29.29 -21.00 -47.89
C ARG A 692 -29.79 -22.45 -47.73
N TYR A 693 -28.93 -23.31 -47.18
CA TYR A 693 -29.05 -24.77 -47.05
C TYR A 693 -28.80 -25.59 -48.34
N GLN A 694 -28.52 -24.94 -49.47
CA GLN A 694 -28.23 -25.64 -50.72
C GLN A 694 -26.93 -26.43 -50.64
N LYS A 695 -26.95 -27.67 -51.14
CA LYS A 695 -25.73 -28.46 -51.34
C LYS A 695 -24.86 -27.82 -52.43
N LEU A 696 -23.57 -27.67 -52.15
CA LEU A 696 -22.60 -27.17 -53.13
C LEU A 696 -22.30 -28.25 -54.18
N ALA A 697 -21.92 -27.83 -55.38
CA ALA A 697 -21.54 -28.75 -56.45
C ALA A 697 -20.35 -29.63 -56.03
N GLU A 698 -19.35 -29.02 -55.40
CA GLU A 698 -18.20 -29.68 -54.78
C GLU A 698 -17.95 -29.03 -53.41
N PRO A 699 -17.45 -29.78 -52.41
CA PRO A 699 -17.03 -29.19 -51.16
C PRO A 699 -15.91 -28.16 -51.37
N ILE A 700 -15.88 -27.13 -50.55
CA ILE A 700 -14.88 -26.06 -50.64
C ILE A 700 -14.09 -25.92 -49.35
N PHE A 701 -12.82 -25.54 -49.49
CA PHE A 701 -11.88 -25.30 -48.38
C PHE A 701 -11.85 -23.80 -48.05
N THR A 702 -12.29 -23.43 -46.84
CA THR A 702 -12.42 -22.04 -46.39
C THR A 702 -11.69 -21.86 -45.06
N PRO A 703 -10.35 -21.76 -45.07
CA PRO A 703 -9.57 -21.74 -43.83
C PRO A 703 -9.77 -20.43 -43.06
N THR A 704 -9.55 -20.48 -41.75
CA THR A 704 -9.53 -19.30 -40.89
C THR A 704 -8.25 -19.27 -40.04
N THR A 705 -7.81 -18.07 -39.65
CA THR A 705 -6.72 -17.91 -38.68
C THR A 705 -7.15 -18.42 -37.32
N LYS A 706 -6.21 -18.98 -36.55
CA LYS A 706 -6.43 -19.27 -35.12
C LYS A 706 -5.81 -18.14 -34.30
N ALA A 707 -6.58 -17.12 -33.96
CA ALA A 707 -6.08 -15.98 -33.19
C ALA A 707 -5.93 -16.34 -31.70
N GLU A 708 -4.82 -15.97 -31.07
CA GLU A 708 -4.67 -16.11 -29.60
C GLU A 708 -5.52 -15.07 -28.84
N VAL A 709 -5.78 -13.92 -29.47
CA VAL A 709 -6.64 -12.83 -28.98
C VAL A 709 -7.34 -12.19 -30.19
N GLY A 710 -8.67 -12.15 -30.20
CA GLY A 710 -9.48 -11.64 -31.33
C GLY A 710 -10.44 -12.69 -31.90
N HIS A 711 -11.15 -12.35 -32.97
CA HIS A 711 -12.00 -13.27 -33.71
C HIS A 711 -11.20 -13.97 -34.82
N ASP A 712 -11.53 -15.23 -35.11
CA ASP A 712 -10.92 -15.97 -36.23
C ASP A 712 -11.31 -15.31 -37.56
N GLU A 713 -10.32 -15.01 -38.40
CA GLU A 713 -10.53 -14.32 -39.68
C GLU A 713 -10.43 -15.28 -40.86
N ASN A 714 -11.25 -15.06 -41.89
CA ASN A 714 -11.19 -15.82 -43.14
C ASN A 714 -9.80 -15.66 -43.78
N MET A 715 -9.21 -16.77 -44.21
CA MET A 715 -7.93 -16.80 -44.91
C MET A 715 -8.11 -17.28 -46.35
N THR A 716 -7.38 -16.66 -47.27
CA THR A 716 -7.12 -17.19 -48.60
C THR A 716 -6.11 -18.32 -48.57
N MET A 717 -6.08 -19.16 -49.60
CA MET A 717 -5.06 -20.21 -49.72
C MET A 717 -3.64 -19.63 -49.71
N ALA A 718 -3.42 -18.49 -50.37
CA ALA A 718 -2.11 -17.82 -50.40
C ALA A 718 -1.64 -17.39 -49.00
N GLU A 719 -2.55 -16.94 -48.13
CA GLU A 719 -2.22 -16.59 -46.75
C GLU A 719 -1.88 -17.83 -45.91
N VAL A 720 -2.54 -18.97 -46.15
CA VAL A 720 -2.16 -20.24 -45.52
C VAL A 720 -0.77 -20.69 -45.98
N GLU A 721 -0.48 -20.62 -47.27
CA GLU A 721 0.84 -20.95 -47.84
C GLU A 721 1.95 -20.05 -47.26
N GLN A 722 1.66 -18.78 -47.04
CA GLN A 722 2.58 -17.85 -46.39
C GLN A 722 2.86 -18.24 -44.93
N LEU A 723 1.86 -18.75 -44.21
CA LEU A 723 1.97 -19.08 -42.80
C LEU A 723 2.71 -20.40 -42.54
N ILE A 724 2.38 -21.46 -43.28
CA ILE A 724 2.89 -22.82 -43.02
C ILE A 724 3.74 -23.42 -44.15
N GLY A 725 3.91 -22.69 -45.25
CA GLY A 725 4.64 -23.14 -46.44
C GLY A 725 3.74 -23.85 -47.47
N VAL A 726 4.10 -23.71 -48.74
CA VAL A 726 3.30 -24.16 -49.90
C VAL A 726 3.01 -25.66 -49.86
N ASP A 727 4.03 -26.50 -49.67
CA ASP A 727 3.87 -27.96 -49.69
C ASP A 727 2.98 -28.46 -48.55
N LEU A 728 3.15 -27.90 -47.36
CA LEU A 728 2.38 -28.28 -46.18
C LEU A 728 0.94 -27.79 -46.29
N ALA A 729 0.72 -26.56 -46.79
CA ALA A 729 -0.61 -26.02 -47.04
C ALA A 729 -1.40 -26.87 -48.05
N ALA A 730 -0.77 -27.27 -49.16
CA ALA A 730 -1.38 -28.16 -50.14
C ALA A 730 -1.75 -29.52 -49.53
N LYS A 731 -0.85 -30.11 -48.72
CA LYS A 731 -1.08 -31.38 -48.02
C LYS A 731 -2.24 -31.28 -47.01
N VAL A 732 -2.27 -30.22 -46.20
CA VAL A 732 -3.32 -30.00 -45.20
C VAL A 732 -4.68 -29.80 -45.87
N LYS A 733 -4.75 -29.05 -46.98
CA LYS A 733 -5.97 -28.91 -47.78
C LYS A 733 -6.45 -30.26 -48.31
N ASP A 734 -5.60 -31.03 -48.97
CA ASP A 734 -5.95 -32.34 -49.51
C ASP A 734 -6.45 -33.32 -48.43
N ILE A 735 -5.76 -33.39 -47.30
CA ILE A 735 -6.17 -34.23 -46.17
C ILE A 735 -7.50 -33.75 -45.58
N SER A 736 -7.70 -32.45 -45.40
CA SER A 736 -8.98 -31.90 -44.91
C SER A 736 -10.15 -32.29 -45.81
N MET A 737 -9.96 -32.23 -47.13
CA MET A 737 -10.97 -32.65 -48.10
C MET A 737 -11.26 -34.15 -48.02
N LYS A 738 -10.23 -34.99 -47.85
CA LYS A 738 -10.38 -36.46 -47.66
C LYS A 738 -11.08 -36.80 -46.35
N LEU A 739 -10.74 -36.13 -45.25
CA LEU A 739 -11.40 -36.30 -43.96
C LEU A 739 -12.88 -35.91 -44.04
N PHE A 740 -13.20 -34.78 -44.70
CA PHE A 740 -14.58 -34.35 -44.90
C PHE A 740 -15.38 -35.33 -45.76
N GLN A 741 -14.78 -35.85 -46.83
CA GLN A 741 -15.39 -36.84 -47.70
C GLN A 741 -15.72 -38.13 -46.94
N ARG A 742 -14.74 -38.70 -46.22
CA ARG A 742 -14.92 -39.90 -45.38
C ARG A 742 -15.97 -39.67 -44.30
N GLY A 743 -15.93 -38.50 -43.65
CA GLY A 743 -16.93 -38.08 -42.66
C GLY A 743 -18.33 -38.02 -43.23
N SER A 744 -18.48 -37.42 -44.42
CA SER A 744 -19.76 -37.31 -45.13
C SER A 744 -20.34 -38.67 -45.51
N GLU A 745 -19.50 -39.60 -46.01
CA GLU A 745 -19.91 -40.97 -46.33
C GLU A 745 -20.39 -41.72 -45.09
N LYS A 746 -19.59 -41.67 -44.01
CA LYS A 746 -19.90 -42.35 -42.76
C LYS A 746 -21.13 -41.78 -42.06
N MET A 747 -21.31 -40.47 -42.05
CA MET A 747 -22.53 -39.86 -41.50
C MET A 747 -23.75 -40.23 -42.33
N LYS A 748 -23.61 -40.27 -43.66
CA LYS A 748 -24.70 -40.66 -44.56
C LYS A 748 -25.17 -42.10 -44.32
N GLU A 749 -24.25 -43.04 -44.11
CA GLU A 749 -24.55 -44.42 -43.71
C GLU A 749 -25.38 -44.48 -42.41
N LYS A 750 -25.25 -43.48 -41.54
CA LYS A 750 -25.95 -43.37 -40.25
C LYS A 750 -27.19 -42.47 -40.30
N GLY A 751 -27.62 -42.02 -41.48
CA GLY A 751 -28.82 -41.18 -41.62
C GLY A 751 -28.59 -39.69 -41.33
N LEU A 752 -27.33 -39.24 -41.26
CA LEU A 752 -26.94 -37.85 -41.01
C LEU A 752 -26.27 -37.22 -42.23
N ILE A 753 -26.37 -35.90 -42.35
CA ILE A 753 -25.65 -35.08 -43.31
C ILE A 753 -24.57 -34.30 -42.57
N LEU A 754 -23.31 -34.43 -43.00
CA LEU A 754 -22.23 -33.54 -42.60
C LEU A 754 -22.28 -32.28 -43.48
N ILE A 755 -22.59 -31.14 -42.87
CA ILE A 755 -22.81 -29.87 -43.58
C ILE A 755 -21.47 -29.16 -43.82
N ASP A 756 -20.74 -28.94 -42.73
CA ASP A 756 -19.38 -28.42 -42.70
C ASP A 756 -18.67 -28.93 -41.44
N THR A 757 -17.35 -28.88 -41.45
CA THR A 757 -16.52 -29.27 -40.30
C THR A 757 -15.21 -28.51 -40.28
N LYS A 758 -14.64 -28.36 -39.09
CA LYS A 758 -13.35 -27.73 -38.85
C LYS A 758 -12.34 -28.77 -38.39
N TYR A 759 -11.19 -28.83 -39.05
CA TYR A 759 -10.05 -29.66 -38.63
C TYR A 759 -8.87 -28.82 -38.14
N GLU A 760 -8.09 -29.41 -37.24
CA GLU A 760 -6.82 -28.85 -36.77
C GLU A 760 -5.71 -29.88 -36.92
N PHE A 761 -4.49 -29.40 -37.19
CA PHE A 761 -3.34 -30.24 -37.44
C PHE A 761 -2.13 -29.78 -36.62
N GLY A 762 -1.27 -30.74 -36.30
CA GLY A 762 -0.01 -30.50 -35.61
C GLY A 762 1.13 -31.32 -36.21
N LEU A 763 2.35 -30.84 -36.04
CA LEU A 763 3.57 -31.55 -36.38
C LEU A 763 4.18 -32.18 -35.12
N ASP A 764 4.69 -33.40 -35.27
CA ASP A 764 5.49 -34.03 -34.24
C ASP A 764 6.80 -33.26 -34.01
N TYR A 765 7.20 -33.05 -32.75
CA TYR A 765 8.40 -32.28 -32.41
C TYR A 765 9.71 -32.97 -32.85
N GLU A 766 9.71 -34.30 -32.97
CA GLU A 766 10.90 -35.07 -33.30
C GLU A 766 10.94 -35.44 -34.79
N THR A 767 9.81 -35.90 -35.34
CA THR A 767 9.77 -36.42 -36.71
C THR A 767 9.30 -35.41 -37.76
N ASN A 768 8.73 -34.26 -37.36
CA ASN A 768 8.01 -33.32 -38.24
C ASN A 768 6.87 -33.98 -39.05
N GLU A 769 6.40 -35.15 -38.64
CA GLU A 769 5.26 -35.81 -39.28
C GLU A 769 3.95 -35.08 -38.94
N LEU A 770 3.00 -35.07 -39.88
CA LEU A 770 1.73 -34.35 -39.77
C LEU A 770 0.66 -35.25 -39.15
N TYR A 771 0.02 -34.74 -38.10
CA TYR A 771 -1.06 -35.40 -37.36
C TYR A 771 -2.32 -34.55 -37.37
N VAL A 772 -3.48 -35.21 -37.40
CA VAL A 772 -4.75 -34.58 -37.03
C VAL A 772 -4.84 -34.52 -35.50
N ILE A 773 -5.27 -33.37 -34.96
CA ILE A 773 -5.34 -33.10 -33.52
C ILE A 773 -6.73 -32.55 -33.14
N ASP A 774 -6.90 -32.25 -31.85
CA ASP A 774 -8.14 -31.68 -31.26
C ASP A 774 -9.34 -32.62 -31.33
N GLU A 775 -10.20 -32.49 -32.34
CA GLU A 775 -11.38 -33.31 -32.56
C GLU A 775 -11.77 -33.41 -34.04
N VAL A 776 -12.47 -34.48 -34.41
CA VAL A 776 -12.90 -34.76 -35.79
C VAL A 776 -14.39 -35.07 -35.82
N ASN A 777 -15.15 -34.33 -36.64
CA ASN A 777 -16.54 -34.63 -36.97
C ASN A 777 -17.52 -34.67 -35.77
N THR A 778 -17.25 -33.88 -34.73
CA THR A 778 -18.09 -33.77 -33.52
C THR A 778 -19.18 -32.70 -33.66
N PRO A 779 -20.22 -32.70 -32.81
CA PRO A 779 -21.19 -31.61 -32.70
C PRO A 779 -20.63 -30.22 -32.36
N ASP A 780 -19.38 -30.10 -31.89
CA ASP A 780 -18.76 -28.79 -31.62
C ASP A 780 -17.92 -28.30 -32.82
N SER A 781 -17.26 -29.21 -33.52
CA SER A 781 -16.43 -28.93 -34.72
C SER A 781 -17.23 -28.90 -36.03
N SER A 782 -18.46 -29.42 -36.05
CA SER A 782 -19.20 -29.70 -37.29
C SER A 782 -20.67 -29.36 -37.19
N ARG A 783 -21.28 -28.93 -38.31
CA ARG A 783 -22.74 -28.85 -38.45
C ARG A 783 -23.29 -30.13 -39.05
N MET A 784 -24.41 -30.61 -38.51
CA MET A 784 -25.05 -31.83 -38.96
C MET A 784 -26.57 -31.82 -38.79
N CYS A 785 -27.27 -32.44 -39.73
CA CYS A 785 -28.72 -32.61 -39.72
C CYS A 785 -29.13 -34.01 -40.19
N GLY A 786 -30.38 -34.40 -39.94
CA GLY A 786 -30.92 -35.68 -40.42
C GLY A 786 -31.23 -35.62 -41.91
N ILE A 787 -30.95 -36.70 -42.64
CA ILE A 787 -31.19 -36.78 -44.10
C ILE A 787 -32.68 -36.57 -44.43
N GLU A 788 -33.57 -37.31 -43.76
CA GLU A 788 -35.01 -37.28 -44.04
C GLU A 788 -35.60 -35.88 -43.84
N GLU A 789 -35.21 -35.21 -42.76
CA GLU A 789 -35.68 -33.87 -42.45
C GLU A 789 -35.13 -32.83 -43.43
N TYR A 790 -33.85 -32.93 -43.78
CA TYR A 790 -33.22 -32.06 -44.77
C TYR A 790 -33.94 -32.18 -46.11
N GLU A 791 -34.13 -33.39 -46.64
CA GLU A 791 -34.76 -33.59 -47.94
C GLU A 791 -36.20 -33.06 -47.98
N LYS A 792 -36.96 -33.26 -46.90
CA LYS A 792 -38.34 -32.76 -46.79
C LYS A 792 -38.38 -31.23 -46.77
N LYS A 793 -37.57 -30.59 -45.93
CA LYS A 793 -37.59 -29.12 -45.77
C LYS A 793 -36.91 -28.40 -46.92
N TRP A 794 -35.84 -28.97 -47.49
CA TRP A 794 -35.14 -28.40 -48.63
C TRP A 794 -36.06 -28.23 -49.86
N LYS A 795 -36.89 -29.24 -50.18
CA LYS A 795 -37.88 -29.14 -51.27
C LYS A 795 -38.80 -27.93 -51.09
N LEU A 796 -39.35 -27.77 -49.89
CA LEU A 796 -40.26 -26.65 -49.55
C LEU A 796 -39.55 -25.29 -49.64
N ILE A 797 -38.29 -25.23 -49.23
CA ILE A 797 -37.46 -24.02 -49.28
C ILE A 797 -37.13 -23.64 -50.72
N ASP A 798 -36.66 -24.60 -51.53
CA ASP A 798 -36.29 -24.39 -52.93
C ASP A 798 -37.49 -23.92 -53.76
N GLU A 799 -38.65 -24.55 -53.57
CA GLU A 799 -39.91 -24.14 -54.20
C GLU A 799 -40.35 -22.73 -53.76
N ALA A 800 -40.30 -22.43 -52.46
CA ALA A 800 -40.72 -21.13 -51.94
C ALA A 800 -39.80 -19.98 -52.41
N VAL A 801 -38.48 -20.21 -52.47
CA VAL A 801 -37.50 -19.20 -52.91
C VAL A 801 -37.62 -18.96 -54.41
N LYS A 802 -37.69 -20.02 -55.23
CA LYS A 802 -37.88 -19.89 -56.70
C LYS A 802 -39.23 -19.26 -57.05
N GLY A 803 -40.28 -19.63 -56.32
CA GLY A 803 -41.63 -19.11 -56.50
C GLY A 803 -41.87 -17.72 -55.90
N LYS A 804 -40.91 -17.17 -55.13
CA LYS A 804 -41.03 -15.91 -54.36
C LYS A 804 -42.33 -15.84 -53.53
N THR A 805 -42.71 -16.95 -52.92
CA THR A 805 -44.03 -17.11 -52.26
C THR A 805 -44.16 -16.32 -50.96
N MET A 806 -43.04 -16.01 -50.30
CA MET A 806 -42.93 -15.15 -49.11
C MET A 806 -41.49 -14.60 -48.98
N PRO A 807 -41.24 -13.59 -48.13
CA PRO A 807 -39.89 -13.05 -47.92
C PRO A 807 -38.89 -14.13 -47.46
N ALA A 808 -37.64 -14.04 -47.91
CA ALA A 808 -36.60 -15.04 -47.63
C ALA A 808 -36.40 -15.29 -46.12
N SER A 809 -36.47 -14.24 -45.28
CA SER A 809 -36.39 -14.36 -43.82
C SER A 809 -37.52 -15.21 -43.22
N GLU A 810 -38.73 -15.13 -43.78
CA GLU A 810 -39.90 -15.90 -43.34
C GLU A 810 -39.80 -17.38 -43.78
N ILE A 811 -39.30 -17.64 -45.00
CA ILE A 811 -39.06 -18.99 -45.52
C ILE A 811 -38.12 -19.76 -44.58
N PHE A 812 -36.96 -19.17 -44.26
CA PHE A 812 -35.93 -19.86 -43.46
C PHE A 812 -36.29 -19.98 -41.97
N SER A 813 -37.21 -19.13 -41.48
CA SER A 813 -37.80 -19.27 -40.14
C SER A 813 -38.83 -20.41 -40.10
N LYS A 814 -39.78 -20.42 -41.05
CA LYS A 814 -40.86 -21.41 -41.13
C LYS A 814 -40.36 -22.82 -41.42
N TYR A 815 -39.39 -22.96 -42.33
CA TYR A 815 -38.85 -24.25 -42.76
C TYR A 815 -37.46 -24.52 -42.17
N LYS A 816 -37.14 -23.95 -41.00
CA LYS A 816 -35.86 -24.15 -40.30
C LYS A 816 -35.54 -25.64 -40.13
N ILE A 817 -34.40 -26.09 -40.62
CA ILE A 817 -33.96 -27.49 -40.54
C ILE A 817 -33.38 -27.76 -39.15
N LYS A 818 -33.80 -28.85 -38.48
CA LYS A 818 -33.26 -29.25 -37.18
C LYS A 818 -31.78 -29.62 -37.33
N GLU A 819 -30.98 -29.01 -36.49
CA GLU A 819 -29.53 -29.12 -36.49
C GLU A 819 -29.07 -29.66 -35.13
N TYR A 820 -28.11 -30.60 -35.10
CA TYR A 820 -27.70 -31.31 -33.89
C TYR A 820 -26.40 -30.83 -33.23
N SER A 821 -25.72 -29.85 -33.82
CA SER A 821 -24.48 -29.23 -33.34
C SER A 821 -24.73 -28.08 -32.36
N LYS A 822 -23.63 -27.42 -31.98
CA LYS A 822 -23.61 -26.14 -31.29
C LYS A 822 -24.38 -25.00 -31.99
N GLN A 823 -24.78 -25.15 -33.27
CA GLN A 823 -25.65 -24.18 -33.94
C GLN A 823 -27.01 -24.04 -33.24
N TYR A 824 -27.56 -25.08 -32.63
CA TYR A 824 -28.79 -24.98 -31.82
C TYR A 824 -28.68 -23.94 -30.70
N VAL A 825 -27.55 -23.91 -29.99
CA VAL A 825 -27.30 -22.93 -28.93
C VAL A 825 -27.21 -21.52 -29.49
N ARG A 826 -26.51 -21.32 -30.62
CA ARG A 826 -26.43 -20.02 -31.30
C ARG A 826 -27.82 -19.52 -31.71
N ASP A 827 -28.65 -20.41 -32.19
CA ASP A 827 -30.01 -20.09 -32.62
C ASP A 827 -30.90 -19.69 -31.44
N CYS A 828 -30.86 -20.44 -30.33
CA CYS A 828 -31.58 -20.07 -29.10
C CYS A 828 -31.21 -18.67 -28.61
N LEU A 829 -29.91 -18.33 -28.65
CA LEU A 829 -29.44 -17.00 -28.23
C LEU A 829 -29.93 -15.90 -29.17
N LEU A 830 -29.90 -16.13 -30.49
CA LEU A 830 -30.45 -15.19 -31.47
C LEU A 830 -31.96 -14.98 -31.29
N ASP A 831 -32.71 -16.05 -31.00
CA ASP A 831 -34.15 -15.98 -30.74
C ASP A 831 -34.47 -15.18 -29.45
N MET A 832 -33.53 -15.15 -28.50
CA MET A 832 -33.58 -14.31 -27.30
C MET A 832 -33.11 -12.87 -27.53
N GLY A 833 -32.71 -12.51 -28.75
CA GLY A 833 -32.24 -11.18 -29.12
C GLY A 833 -30.74 -10.93 -28.88
N PHE A 834 -29.95 -11.95 -28.51
CA PHE A 834 -28.51 -11.78 -28.28
C PHE A 834 -27.78 -11.42 -29.57
N THR A 835 -27.04 -10.32 -29.55
CA THR A 835 -26.31 -9.82 -30.73
C THR A 835 -24.81 -10.10 -30.68
N GLY A 836 -24.30 -10.60 -29.55
CA GLY A 836 -22.87 -10.89 -29.34
C GLY A 836 -22.07 -9.70 -28.79
N ASN A 837 -22.72 -8.56 -28.51
CA ASN A 837 -22.09 -7.39 -27.90
C ASN A 837 -22.41 -7.25 -26.40
N GLU A 838 -23.32 -8.07 -25.87
CA GLU A 838 -23.70 -8.08 -24.45
C GLU A 838 -22.78 -8.97 -23.60
N SER A 839 -22.71 -8.73 -22.28
CA SER A 839 -21.87 -9.52 -21.37
C SER A 839 -22.36 -10.96 -21.25
N ALA A 840 -21.44 -11.94 -21.29
CA ALA A 840 -21.75 -13.36 -21.21
C ALA A 840 -22.52 -13.78 -19.95
N ASP A 841 -22.30 -13.06 -18.84
CA ASP A 841 -22.86 -13.38 -17.53
C ASP A 841 -24.36 -13.02 -17.40
N GLU A 842 -24.91 -12.24 -18.35
CA GLU A 842 -26.29 -11.75 -18.31
C GLU A 842 -27.28 -12.66 -19.05
N ILE A 843 -26.81 -13.75 -19.67
CA ILE A 843 -27.61 -14.57 -20.58
C ILE A 843 -27.51 -16.05 -20.23
N SER A 844 -28.66 -16.65 -19.91
CA SER A 844 -28.78 -18.05 -19.53
C SER A 844 -29.82 -18.76 -20.40
N LEU A 845 -29.48 -19.94 -20.91
CA LEU A 845 -30.43 -20.87 -21.50
C LEU A 845 -31.44 -21.34 -20.44
N SER A 846 -32.69 -21.56 -20.85
CA SER A 846 -33.70 -22.18 -19.99
C SER A 846 -33.40 -23.67 -19.76
N PRO A 847 -33.87 -24.27 -18.65
CA PRO A 847 -33.80 -25.71 -18.40
C PRO A 847 -34.23 -26.57 -19.60
N ALA A 848 -35.31 -26.18 -20.28
CA ALA A 848 -35.81 -26.89 -21.45
C ALA A 848 -34.83 -26.85 -22.64
N GLN A 849 -34.18 -25.70 -22.87
CA GLN A 849 -33.16 -25.56 -23.93
C GLN A 849 -31.90 -26.37 -23.60
N ILE A 850 -31.48 -26.42 -22.33
CA ILE A 850 -30.32 -27.22 -21.88
C ILE A 850 -30.60 -28.72 -22.10
N VAL A 851 -31.77 -29.18 -21.68
CA VAL A 851 -32.24 -30.57 -21.87
C VAL A 851 -32.31 -30.93 -23.35
N GLU A 852 -32.87 -30.05 -24.18
CA GLU A 852 -32.94 -30.25 -25.63
C GLU A 852 -31.54 -30.33 -26.25
N CYS A 853 -30.61 -29.45 -25.85
CA CYS A 853 -29.24 -29.46 -26.33
C CYS A 853 -28.51 -30.75 -25.94
N SER A 854 -28.59 -31.16 -24.67
CA SER A 854 -27.98 -32.41 -24.19
C SER A 854 -28.55 -33.63 -24.92
N TYR A 855 -29.87 -33.68 -25.12
CA TYR A 855 -30.52 -34.75 -25.88
C TYR A 855 -30.04 -34.79 -27.34
N ARG A 856 -29.84 -33.65 -28.02
CA ARG A 856 -29.31 -33.62 -29.39
C ARG A 856 -27.91 -34.23 -29.47
N TYR A 857 -27.05 -33.95 -28.50
CA TYR A 857 -25.69 -34.50 -28.45
C TYR A 857 -25.74 -36.01 -28.22
N ILE A 858 -26.57 -36.46 -27.27
CA ILE A 858 -26.80 -37.89 -27.02
C ILE A 858 -27.34 -38.58 -28.28
N LYS A 859 -28.30 -37.97 -28.98
CA LYS A 859 -28.88 -38.53 -30.20
C LYS A 859 -27.83 -38.71 -31.30
N VAL A 860 -26.95 -37.73 -31.49
CA VAL A 860 -25.82 -37.85 -32.43
C VAL A 860 -24.88 -38.97 -32.00
N TYR A 861 -24.52 -39.02 -30.72
CA TYR A 861 -23.68 -40.09 -30.17
C TYR A 861 -24.26 -41.47 -30.47
N GLU A 862 -25.53 -41.73 -30.15
CA GLU A 862 -26.16 -43.03 -30.38
C GLU A 862 -26.23 -43.36 -31.88
N THR A 863 -26.48 -42.34 -32.72
CA THR A 863 -26.59 -42.51 -34.18
C THR A 863 -25.26 -42.88 -34.81
N ILE A 864 -24.17 -42.19 -34.42
CA ILE A 864 -22.82 -42.43 -34.95
C ILE A 864 -22.23 -43.73 -34.38
N ILE A 865 -22.24 -43.87 -33.06
CA ILE A 865 -21.60 -44.99 -32.35
C ILE A 865 -22.42 -46.28 -32.46
N GLY A 866 -23.74 -46.18 -32.64
CA GLY A 866 -24.64 -47.34 -32.73
C GLY A 866 -24.88 -48.05 -31.39
N LYS A 867 -24.64 -47.38 -30.26
CA LYS A 867 -24.85 -47.91 -28.90
C LYS A 867 -25.74 -46.97 -28.11
N GLU A 868 -26.48 -47.52 -27.15
CA GLU A 868 -27.28 -46.70 -26.24
C GLU A 868 -26.41 -45.84 -25.32
N PHE A 869 -26.94 -44.69 -24.91
CA PHE A 869 -26.24 -43.78 -24.02
C PHE A 869 -26.12 -44.34 -22.59
N PRO A 870 -24.91 -44.46 -22.02
CA PRO A 870 -24.70 -45.17 -20.77
C PRO A 870 -24.94 -44.27 -19.53
N PHE A 871 -26.20 -43.97 -19.23
CA PHE A 871 -26.56 -43.14 -18.06
C PHE A 871 -26.02 -43.69 -16.73
N ASP A 872 -25.85 -45.00 -16.58
CA ASP A 872 -25.43 -45.63 -15.32
C ASP A 872 -24.00 -45.28 -14.91
N LEU A 873 -23.13 -44.92 -15.87
CA LEU A 873 -21.77 -44.42 -15.57
C LEU A 873 -21.80 -43.13 -14.72
N PHE A 874 -22.93 -42.44 -14.73
CA PHE A 874 -23.14 -41.17 -14.06
C PHE A 874 -24.11 -41.27 -12.88
N ALA A 875 -24.57 -42.47 -12.52
CA ALA A 875 -25.50 -42.67 -11.40
C ALA A 875 -24.90 -42.26 -10.04
N SER A 876 -23.59 -42.44 -9.85
CA SER A 876 -22.87 -42.05 -8.63
C SER A 876 -22.79 -40.52 -8.40
N SER A 877 -22.96 -39.73 -9.45
CA SER A 877 -23.07 -38.26 -9.38
C SER A 877 -24.42 -37.79 -8.83
N ILE A 878 -25.45 -38.64 -8.84
CA ILE A 878 -26.82 -38.29 -8.44
C ILE A 878 -26.96 -38.22 -6.90
N THR A 879 -26.15 -39.00 -6.17
CA THR A 879 -26.21 -39.18 -4.70
C THR A 879 -25.11 -38.47 -3.92
N GLY A 880 -24.18 -37.77 -4.59
CA GLY A 880 -22.97 -37.19 -4.00
C GLY A 880 -22.99 -35.65 -3.84
N SER A 881 -22.01 -35.13 -3.07
CA SER A 881 -21.70 -33.69 -2.93
C SER A 881 -21.41 -33.02 -4.28
N SER A 882 -21.55 -31.69 -4.37
CA SER A 882 -21.38 -30.83 -5.56
C SER A 882 -20.14 -31.05 -6.47
N ASN A 883 -19.15 -31.84 -6.07
CA ASN A 883 -17.90 -32.11 -6.82
C ASN A 883 -17.70 -33.60 -7.20
N ALA A 884 -18.76 -34.42 -7.31
CA ALA A 884 -18.66 -35.85 -7.59
C ALA A 884 -17.90 -36.18 -8.89
N SER A 885 -18.14 -35.42 -9.97
CA SER A 885 -17.47 -35.61 -11.26
C SER A 885 -15.97 -35.31 -11.21
N ALA A 886 -15.56 -34.25 -10.52
CA ALA A 886 -14.14 -33.92 -10.32
C ALA A 886 -13.41 -35.00 -9.51
N LYS A 887 -14.03 -35.52 -8.44
CA LYS A 887 -13.48 -36.64 -7.66
C LYS A 887 -13.31 -37.91 -8.50
N ARG A 888 -14.26 -38.22 -9.39
CA ARG A 888 -14.16 -39.34 -10.34
C ARG A 888 -12.94 -39.17 -11.26
N VAL A 889 -12.80 -38.00 -11.88
CA VAL A 889 -11.68 -37.69 -12.78
C VAL A 889 -10.33 -37.84 -12.06
N ILE A 890 -10.18 -37.26 -10.86
CA ILE A 890 -8.96 -37.38 -10.05
C ILE A 890 -8.65 -38.84 -9.73
N LYS A 891 -9.63 -39.61 -9.26
CA LYS A 891 -9.45 -41.02 -8.91
C LYS A 891 -9.04 -41.87 -10.12
N ASN A 892 -9.64 -41.63 -11.27
CA ASN A 892 -9.33 -42.35 -12.50
C ASN A 892 -7.94 -41.98 -13.05
N LEU A 893 -7.53 -40.71 -12.95
CA LEU A 893 -6.17 -40.27 -13.26
C LEU A 893 -5.11 -40.90 -12.33
N GLN A 894 -5.42 -41.03 -11.03
CA GLN A 894 -4.56 -41.72 -10.06
C GLN A 894 -4.46 -43.22 -10.35
N ALA A 895 -5.58 -43.88 -10.66
CA ALA A 895 -5.61 -45.29 -11.03
C ALA A 895 -4.82 -45.58 -12.32
N ALA A 896 -4.87 -44.65 -13.29
CA ALA A 896 -4.06 -44.68 -14.50
C ALA A 896 -2.59 -44.31 -14.28
N LYS A 897 -2.18 -44.01 -13.04
CA LYS A 897 -0.82 -43.57 -12.66
C LYS A 897 -0.35 -42.30 -13.34
N LEU A 898 -1.27 -41.48 -13.84
CA LEU A 898 -0.98 -40.17 -14.41
C LEU A 898 -0.89 -39.09 -13.32
N LEU A 899 -1.59 -39.27 -12.20
CA LEU A 899 -1.63 -38.34 -11.07
C LEU A 899 -1.16 -39.01 -9.76
N SER A 900 -0.46 -38.28 -8.89
CA SER A 900 0.00 -38.82 -7.62
C SER A 900 -1.10 -38.91 -6.56
N THR A 901 -0.80 -39.65 -5.48
CA THR A 901 -1.64 -39.89 -4.32
C THR A 901 -2.21 -38.61 -3.68
N GLY A 902 -1.45 -37.51 -3.74
CA GLY A 902 -1.84 -36.23 -3.18
C GLY A 902 -0.65 -35.27 -3.07
N VAL A 903 -0.94 -34.01 -2.77
CA VAL A 903 0.06 -32.94 -2.77
C VAL A 903 0.46 -32.55 -1.35
N VAL A 904 1.76 -32.48 -1.09
CA VAL A 904 2.30 -31.78 0.09
C VAL A 904 2.61 -30.36 -0.30
N LEU A 905 1.90 -29.39 0.29
CA LEU A 905 2.14 -27.96 0.08
C LEU A 905 2.96 -27.40 1.25
N ILE A 906 4.25 -27.19 1.05
CA ILE A 906 5.11 -26.49 2.00
C ILE A 906 4.91 -24.99 1.81
N MET A 907 4.47 -24.28 2.85
CA MET A 907 4.32 -22.83 2.83
C MET A 907 5.37 -22.22 3.75
N ALA A 908 6.17 -21.29 3.24
CA ALA A 908 7.23 -20.66 4.01
C ALA A 908 7.16 -19.13 3.98
N GLY A 909 7.44 -18.51 5.14
CA GLY A 909 7.41 -17.05 5.29
C GLY A 909 8.60 -16.31 4.67
N SER A 910 9.66 -17.04 4.31
CA SER A 910 10.92 -16.49 3.82
C SER A 910 11.73 -17.51 3.02
N ASP A 911 12.43 -17.04 1.98
CA ASP A 911 13.39 -17.83 1.19
C ASP A 911 14.68 -18.16 2.00
N SER A 912 14.94 -17.43 3.09
CA SER A 912 16.05 -17.74 4.01
C SER A 912 15.98 -19.16 4.59
N ASP A 913 14.76 -19.72 4.63
CA ASP A 913 14.51 -21.04 5.23
C ASP A 913 14.70 -22.17 4.22
N ALA A 914 15.12 -21.87 2.99
CA ALA A 914 15.32 -22.84 1.91
C ALA A 914 16.10 -24.11 2.32
N PRO A 915 17.17 -24.06 3.15
CA PRO A 915 17.84 -25.28 3.61
C PRO A 915 16.95 -26.21 4.44
N HIS A 916 15.98 -25.67 5.18
CA HIS A 916 15.00 -26.44 5.95
C HIS A 916 13.89 -26.99 5.03
N LEU A 917 13.38 -26.16 4.12
CA LEU A 917 12.36 -26.57 3.15
C LEU A 917 12.87 -27.74 2.29
N ALA A 918 14.12 -27.66 1.81
CA ALA A 918 14.75 -28.73 1.02
C ALA A 918 14.83 -30.07 1.79
N LYS A 919 15.08 -30.04 3.11
CA LYS A 919 15.08 -31.25 3.94
C LYS A 919 13.68 -31.86 4.04
N ILE A 920 12.64 -31.02 4.15
CA ILE A 920 11.25 -31.49 4.17
C ILE A 920 10.90 -32.14 2.83
N GLU A 921 11.22 -31.48 1.71
CA GLU A 921 11.00 -32.03 0.37
C GLU A 921 11.69 -33.39 0.17
N GLU A 922 12.98 -33.49 0.51
CA GLU A 922 13.75 -34.73 0.40
C GLU A 922 13.15 -35.85 1.27
N SER A 923 12.73 -35.51 2.48
CA SER A 923 12.09 -36.44 3.41
C SER A 923 10.75 -36.94 2.89
N CYS A 924 9.90 -36.05 2.34
CA CYS A 924 8.64 -36.41 1.69
C CYS A 924 8.86 -37.35 0.50
N LYS A 925 9.85 -37.06 -0.36
CA LYS A 925 10.22 -37.92 -1.49
C LYS A 925 10.66 -39.32 -1.03
N LYS A 926 11.45 -39.43 0.05
CA LYS A 926 11.82 -40.73 0.66
C LYS A 926 10.61 -41.54 1.14
N GLN A 927 9.57 -40.88 1.65
CA GLN A 927 8.31 -41.55 2.02
C GLN A 927 7.51 -42.05 0.80
N GLY A 928 7.82 -41.58 -0.42
CA GLY A 928 7.11 -41.95 -1.65
C GLY A 928 6.10 -40.91 -2.11
N LEU A 929 6.11 -39.71 -1.52
CA LEU A 929 5.28 -38.59 -1.93
C LEU A 929 5.94 -37.90 -3.13
N LYS A 930 5.29 -37.96 -4.28
CA LYS A 930 5.85 -37.47 -5.56
C LYS A 930 5.57 -35.97 -5.78
N ALA A 931 4.41 -35.48 -5.37
CA ALA A 931 4.01 -34.09 -5.49
C ALA A 931 4.29 -33.32 -4.19
N VAL A 932 5.40 -32.57 -4.17
CA VAL A 932 5.77 -31.68 -3.05
C VAL A 932 6.03 -30.30 -3.62
N HIS A 933 5.19 -29.33 -3.25
CA HIS A 933 5.22 -27.97 -3.77
C HIS A 933 5.64 -27.03 -2.65
N THR A 934 6.54 -26.08 -2.94
CA THR A 934 6.99 -25.09 -1.96
C THR A 934 6.57 -23.70 -2.40
N ARG A 935 5.80 -23.00 -1.57
CA ARG A 935 5.33 -21.63 -1.80
C ARG A 935 5.96 -20.67 -0.79
N ILE A 936 6.43 -19.53 -1.28
CA ILE A 936 6.94 -18.44 -0.43
C ILE A 936 5.85 -17.37 -0.29
N CYS A 937 5.28 -17.30 0.90
CA CYS A 937 4.19 -16.40 1.23
C CYS A 937 4.25 -16.06 2.72
N SER A 938 4.17 -14.76 3.03
CA SER A 938 4.25 -14.29 4.40
C SER A 938 2.90 -13.77 4.87
N ALA A 939 2.35 -14.33 5.94
CA ALA A 939 1.14 -13.81 6.59
C ALA A 939 1.30 -12.34 7.04
N HIS A 940 2.52 -11.93 7.40
CA HIS A 940 2.81 -10.58 7.89
C HIS A 940 3.03 -9.56 6.76
N LYS A 941 3.61 -9.98 5.62
CA LYS A 941 4.04 -9.06 4.55
C LYS A 941 3.14 -9.11 3.32
N GLN A 942 2.56 -10.28 3.03
CA GLN A 942 1.75 -10.55 1.83
C GLN A 942 0.52 -11.43 2.20
N PRO A 943 -0.35 -10.99 3.13
CA PRO A 943 -1.50 -11.77 3.56
C PRO A 943 -2.45 -12.10 2.40
N GLY A 944 -2.67 -11.17 1.46
CA GLY A 944 -3.49 -11.43 0.27
C GLY A 944 -2.93 -12.56 -0.60
N LYS A 945 -1.61 -12.60 -0.82
CA LYS A 945 -0.97 -13.68 -1.61
C LYS A 945 -1.08 -15.04 -0.91
N LEU A 946 -0.99 -15.07 0.42
CA LEU A 946 -1.24 -16.27 1.21
C LEU A 946 -2.69 -16.74 1.03
N GLU A 947 -3.65 -15.83 1.15
CA GLU A 947 -5.06 -16.12 0.96
C GLU A 947 -5.36 -16.62 -0.46
N ASP A 948 -4.81 -15.99 -1.49
CA ASP A 948 -4.96 -16.40 -2.89
C ASP A 948 -4.39 -17.79 -3.15
N ALA A 949 -3.22 -18.10 -2.59
CA ALA A 949 -2.63 -19.43 -2.66
C ALA A 949 -3.55 -20.47 -2.02
N LEU A 950 -4.05 -20.21 -0.80
CA LEU A 950 -4.96 -21.11 -0.10
C LEU A 950 -6.30 -21.29 -0.84
N LYS A 951 -6.89 -20.20 -1.36
CA LYS A 951 -8.10 -20.23 -2.19
C LYS A 951 -7.89 -21.09 -3.42
N SER A 952 -6.75 -20.97 -4.11
CA SER A 952 -6.45 -21.80 -5.28
C SER A 952 -6.42 -23.28 -4.91
N TYR A 953 -5.66 -23.66 -3.87
CA TYR A 953 -5.56 -25.05 -3.41
C TYR A 953 -6.90 -25.60 -2.91
N ASN A 954 -7.72 -24.81 -2.20
CA ASN A 954 -9.03 -25.22 -1.71
C ASN A 954 -10.01 -25.64 -2.82
N ARG A 955 -9.77 -25.30 -4.08
CA ARG A 955 -10.55 -25.81 -5.23
C ARG A 955 -10.24 -27.28 -5.55
N SER A 956 -9.13 -27.81 -5.05
CA SER A 956 -8.66 -29.16 -5.35
C SER A 956 -9.59 -30.23 -4.77
N GLU A 957 -9.90 -31.24 -5.56
CA GLU A 957 -10.42 -32.52 -5.08
C GLU A 957 -9.32 -33.58 -4.92
N GLN A 958 -8.12 -33.32 -5.42
CA GLN A 958 -6.93 -34.09 -5.08
C GLN A 958 -6.56 -33.83 -3.60
N PRO A 959 -6.36 -34.88 -2.78
CA PRO A 959 -5.97 -34.71 -1.39
C PRO A 959 -4.71 -33.87 -1.24
N CYS A 960 -4.76 -32.88 -0.35
CA CYS A 960 -3.63 -32.01 -0.02
C CYS A 960 -3.35 -32.02 1.49
N ILE A 961 -2.11 -31.73 1.87
CA ILE A 961 -1.72 -31.40 3.24
C ILE A 961 -0.74 -30.23 3.22
N ILE A 962 -0.93 -29.26 4.12
CA ILE A 962 -0.11 -28.05 4.19
C ILE A 962 0.94 -28.19 5.30
N VAL A 963 2.19 -27.89 4.98
CA VAL A 963 3.29 -27.82 5.95
C VAL A 963 3.70 -26.36 6.12
N GLY A 964 3.31 -25.75 7.24
CA GLY A 964 3.65 -24.36 7.57
C GLY A 964 5.05 -24.23 8.16
N CYS A 965 5.90 -23.41 7.54
CA CYS A 965 7.30 -23.19 7.93
C CYS A 965 7.57 -21.70 8.14
N ALA A 966 7.49 -21.22 9.38
CA ALA A 966 7.87 -19.84 9.71
C ALA A 966 8.70 -19.76 10.99
N GLY A 967 9.82 -19.04 10.91
CA GLY A 967 10.63 -18.65 12.07
C GLY A 967 10.08 -17.41 12.78
N GLY A 968 10.49 -17.18 14.02
CA GLY A 968 9.99 -16.11 14.88
C GLY A 968 8.52 -16.31 15.25
N THR A 969 7.66 -15.33 14.97
CA THR A 969 6.21 -15.44 15.21
C THR A 969 5.52 -16.10 14.01
N ASP A 970 5.14 -17.38 14.16
CA ASP A 970 4.47 -18.18 13.15
C ASP A 970 2.96 -17.86 13.07
N ALA A 971 2.64 -16.74 12.45
CA ALA A 971 1.28 -16.45 12.02
C ALA A 971 0.87 -17.24 10.76
N LEU A 972 1.85 -17.76 10.01
CA LEU A 972 1.61 -18.43 8.73
C LEU A 972 0.80 -19.70 8.89
N SER A 973 1.21 -20.59 9.81
CA SER A 973 0.52 -21.85 10.04
C SER A 973 -0.90 -21.65 10.57
N GLY A 974 -1.09 -20.72 11.52
CA GLY A 974 -2.40 -20.43 12.10
C GLY A 974 -3.36 -19.84 11.06
N THR A 975 -2.92 -18.85 10.29
CA THR A 975 -3.72 -18.29 9.18
C THR A 975 -4.03 -19.35 8.13
N ALA A 976 -3.06 -20.16 7.73
CA ALA A 976 -3.28 -21.25 6.78
C ALA A 976 -4.30 -22.26 7.30
N SER A 977 -4.24 -22.63 8.59
CA SER A 977 -5.19 -23.57 9.18
C SER A 977 -6.62 -23.05 9.23
N PHE A 978 -6.80 -21.74 9.41
CA PHE A 978 -8.12 -21.14 9.46
C PHE A 978 -8.78 -21.06 8.07
N HIS A 979 -7.99 -20.77 7.04
CA HIS A 979 -8.49 -20.57 5.68
C HIS A 979 -8.44 -21.83 4.79
N SER A 980 -7.76 -22.90 5.21
CA SER A 980 -7.61 -24.15 4.43
C SER A 980 -8.71 -25.15 4.75
N LYS A 981 -9.26 -25.82 3.72
CA LYS A 981 -10.09 -27.02 3.90
C LYS A 981 -9.26 -28.28 4.17
N PHE A 982 -7.95 -28.21 3.96
CA PHE A 982 -7.00 -29.30 4.14
C PHE A 982 -6.24 -29.19 5.46
N PRO A 983 -5.78 -30.33 6.04
CA PRO A 983 -5.01 -30.32 7.28
C PRO A 983 -3.72 -29.51 7.15
N VAL A 984 -3.37 -28.80 8.23
CA VAL A 984 -2.14 -28.01 8.33
C VAL A 984 -1.26 -28.58 9.45
N VAL A 985 0.04 -28.73 9.18
CA VAL A 985 1.05 -29.12 10.16
C VAL A 985 2.18 -28.10 10.18
N SER A 986 2.50 -27.56 11.35
CA SER A 986 3.62 -26.64 11.55
C SER A 986 4.94 -27.40 11.69
N CYS A 987 5.96 -26.96 10.95
CA CYS A 987 7.34 -27.44 11.05
C CYS A 987 8.31 -26.25 11.09
N PRO A 988 8.37 -25.50 12.21
CA PRO A 988 9.17 -24.28 12.30
C PRO A 988 10.68 -24.56 12.14
N PRO A 989 11.44 -23.69 11.45
CA PRO A 989 12.88 -23.86 11.24
C PRO A 989 13.72 -23.60 12.51
N ASP A 990 13.18 -22.88 13.50
CA ASP A 990 13.90 -22.43 14.71
C ASP A 990 14.01 -23.50 15.82
N GLY A 991 13.52 -24.72 15.60
CA GLY A 991 13.55 -25.80 16.59
C GLY A 991 12.42 -25.77 17.62
N LEU A 992 12.60 -26.50 18.73
CA LEU A 992 11.55 -26.94 19.68
C LEU A 992 10.85 -25.83 20.50
N ILE A 993 11.25 -24.56 20.39
CA ILE A 993 10.81 -23.46 21.28
C ILE A 993 10.13 -22.34 20.49
N ASN A 994 9.14 -22.67 19.65
CA ASN A 994 8.26 -21.67 19.06
C ASN A 994 6.85 -21.75 19.67
N HIS A 995 6.63 -21.03 20.77
CA HIS A 995 5.34 -20.99 21.47
C HIS A 995 4.20 -20.41 20.61
N THR A 996 4.52 -19.65 19.57
CA THR A 996 3.50 -19.03 18.71
C THR A 996 2.75 -20.04 17.86
N CYS A 997 3.34 -21.22 17.59
CA CYS A 997 2.67 -22.32 16.91
C CYS A 997 1.67 -23.06 17.82
N LEU A 998 1.84 -22.98 19.16
CA LEU A 998 1.09 -23.75 20.16
C LEU A 998 -0.18 -23.05 20.65
N THR A 999 -0.23 -21.72 20.60
CA THR A 999 -1.32 -20.92 21.14
C THR A 999 -2.14 -20.32 20.00
N ASN A 1000 -3.01 -21.13 19.39
CA ASN A 1000 -3.90 -20.68 18.32
C ASN A 1000 -5.29 -20.31 18.87
N PRO A 1001 -5.98 -19.32 18.26
CA PRO A 1001 -7.34 -19.00 18.64
C PRO A 1001 -8.31 -20.16 18.31
N PRO A 1002 -9.47 -20.24 18.99
CA PRO A 1002 -10.51 -21.22 18.67
C PRO A 1002 -10.89 -21.18 17.17
N GLY A 1003 -11.01 -22.36 16.56
CA GLY A 1003 -11.30 -22.49 15.12
C GLY A 1003 -10.06 -22.75 14.23
N SER A 1004 -8.84 -22.59 14.75
CA SER A 1004 -7.60 -23.08 14.11
C SER A 1004 -7.19 -24.43 14.69
N SER A 1005 -6.77 -25.38 13.84
CA SER A 1005 -6.54 -26.78 14.21
C SER A 1005 -5.21 -27.36 13.71
N ASN A 1006 -4.20 -26.52 13.45
CA ASN A 1006 -2.90 -27.00 12.97
C ASN A 1006 -2.22 -27.92 13.99
N ALA A 1007 -1.74 -29.06 13.50
CA ALA A 1007 -0.83 -29.93 14.23
C ALA A 1007 0.58 -29.32 14.26
N ILE A 1008 1.44 -29.78 15.18
CA ILE A 1008 2.83 -29.32 15.25
C ILE A 1008 3.76 -30.53 15.24
N CYS A 1009 4.76 -30.50 14.37
CA CYS A 1009 5.78 -31.53 14.32
C CYS A 1009 7.15 -30.92 13.99
N TYR A 1010 8.04 -30.93 14.97
CA TYR A 1010 9.38 -30.34 14.85
C TYR A 1010 10.35 -31.18 14.01
N SER A 1011 10.13 -32.49 13.94
CA SER A 1011 11.01 -33.39 13.18
C SER A 1011 10.58 -33.47 11.73
N VAL A 1012 11.49 -33.07 10.83
CA VAL A 1012 11.32 -33.15 9.38
C VAL A 1012 10.96 -34.57 8.90
N SER A 1013 11.56 -35.60 9.52
CA SER A 1013 11.23 -37.00 9.17
C SER A 1013 9.82 -37.39 9.59
N ASN A 1014 9.34 -36.86 10.72
CA ASN A 1014 8.03 -37.16 11.25
C ASN A 1014 6.94 -36.39 10.51
N VAL A 1015 7.19 -35.13 10.11
CA VAL A 1015 6.29 -34.37 9.22
C VAL A 1015 6.06 -35.12 7.93
N ALA A 1016 7.14 -35.54 7.25
CA ALA A 1016 7.01 -36.30 6.00
C ALA A 1016 6.22 -37.60 6.17
N ARG A 1017 6.44 -38.33 7.27
CA ARG A 1017 5.68 -39.54 7.59
C ARG A 1017 4.21 -39.23 7.87
N PHE A 1018 3.92 -38.16 8.60
CA PHE A 1018 2.57 -37.70 8.90
C PHE A 1018 1.83 -37.31 7.62
N CYS A 1019 2.47 -36.56 6.73
CA CYS A 1019 1.92 -36.27 5.39
C CYS A 1019 1.60 -37.55 4.62
N ALA A 1020 2.49 -38.55 4.62
CA ALA A 1020 2.24 -39.82 3.95
C ALA A 1020 1.05 -40.60 4.54
N GLN A 1021 0.91 -40.61 5.86
CA GLN A 1021 -0.23 -41.23 6.53
C GLN A 1021 -1.55 -40.56 6.14
N VAL A 1022 -1.62 -39.23 6.23
CA VAL A 1022 -2.82 -38.45 5.89
C VAL A 1022 -3.21 -38.64 4.42
N LEU A 1023 -2.25 -38.47 3.50
CA LEU A 1023 -2.54 -38.56 2.06
C LEU A 1023 -2.90 -39.98 1.63
N SER A 1024 -2.24 -41.02 2.18
CA SER A 1024 -2.57 -42.42 1.87
C SER A 1024 -3.96 -42.83 2.37
N ALA A 1025 -4.41 -42.28 3.51
CA ALA A 1025 -5.75 -42.52 4.03
C ALA A 1025 -6.82 -41.79 3.20
N ALA A 1026 -6.57 -40.53 2.84
CA ALA A 1026 -7.51 -39.70 2.10
C ALA A 1026 -7.73 -40.18 0.64
N SER A 1027 -6.68 -40.71 0.00
CA SER A 1027 -6.72 -41.21 -1.39
C SER A 1027 -7.09 -42.68 -1.52
N GLY A 1028 -6.99 -43.47 -0.45
CA GLY A 1028 -7.13 -44.93 -0.50
C GLY A 1028 -5.96 -45.67 -1.15
N ASP A 1029 -4.77 -45.07 -1.19
CA ASP A 1029 -3.56 -45.68 -1.77
C ASP A 1029 -3.03 -46.84 -0.92
N ALA A 1030 -3.45 -48.05 -1.30
CA ALA A 1030 -3.08 -49.28 -0.62
C ALA A 1030 -1.57 -49.60 -0.69
N GLU A 1031 -0.88 -49.14 -1.73
CA GLU A 1031 0.57 -49.39 -1.89
C GLU A 1031 1.35 -48.55 -0.88
N LEU A 1032 1.02 -47.26 -0.76
CA LEU A 1032 1.63 -46.37 0.22
C LEU A 1032 1.30 -46.78 1.66
N GLN A 1033 0.05 -47.20 1.93
CA GLN A 1033 -0.32 -47.73 3.25
C GLN A 1033 0.49 -48.98 3.62
N LYS A 1034 0.65 -49.92 2.69
CA LYS A 1034 1.46 -51.14 2.90
C LYS A 1034 2.93 -50.81 3.16
N LYS A 1035 3.49 -49.82 2.45
CA LYS A 1035 4.86 -49.33 2.67
C LYS A 1035 5.03 -48.74 4.09
N LEU A 1036 4.05 -47.97 4.56
CA LEU A 1036 4.07 -47.38 5.91
C LEU A 1036 4.03 -48.44 7.02
N LEU A 1037 3.21 -49.49 6.85
CA LEU A 1037 3.12 -50.63 7.76
C LEU A 1037 4.43 -51.43 7.80
N LYS A 1038 4.98 -51.79 6.64
CA LYS A 1038 6.27 -52.49 6.56
C LYS A 1038 7.39 -51.73 7.27
N SER A 1039 7.41 -50.40 7.14
CA SER A 1039 8.37 -49.55 7.84
C SER A 1039 8.22 -49.57 9.38
N ASN A 1040 7.00 -49.76 9.90
CA ASN A 1040 6.79 -49.97 11.35
C ASN A 1040 7.35 -51.33 11.79
N ASP A 1041 7.07 -52.39 11.02
CA ASP A 1041 7.53 -53.75 11.34
C ASP A 1041 9.07 -53.84 11.37
N GLU A 1042 9.73 -53.20 10.40
CA GLU A 1042 11.20 -53.11 10.36
C GLU A 1042 11.78 -52.36 11.58
N LYS A 1043 11.12 -51.29 12.04
CA LYS A 1043 11.54 -50.54 13.24
C LYS A 1043 11.33 -51.36 14.51
N ASN A 1044 10.19 -52.05 14.63
CA ASN A 1044 9.91 -52.94 15.76
C ASN A 1044 10.92 -54.08 15.81
N SER A 1045 11.25 -54.69 14.68
CA SER A 1045 12.28 -55.73 14.60
C SER A 1045 13.67 -55.21 15.03
N LYS A 1046 14.03 -53.98 14.64
CA LYS A 1046 15.29 -53.34 15.10
C LYS A 1046 15.28 -53.10 16.61
N LEU A 1047 14.17 -52.65 17.18
CA LEU A 1047 14.02 -52.47 18.62
C LEU A 1047 14.18 -53.80 19.37
N SER A 1048 13.50 -54.85 18.93
CA SER A 1048 13.63 -56.19 19.55
C SER A 1048 15.07 -56.73 19.47
N LYS A 1049 15.78 -56.51 18.35
CA LYS A 1049 17.19 -56.89 18.22
C LYS A 1049 18.10 -56.05 19.12
N ALA A 1050 17.84 -54.75 19.23
CA ALA A 1050 18.60 -53.86 20.09
C ALA A 1050 18.43 -54.21 21.57
N ASP A 1051 17.18 -54.52 21.99
CA ASP A 1051 16.83 -54.97 23.33
C ASP A 1051 17.52 -56.30 23.67
N ALA A 1052 17.40 -57.31 22.79
CA ALA A 1052 18.11 -58.59 22.94
C ALA A 1052 19.63 -58.40 23.09
N GLY A 1053 20.24 -57.56 22.25
CA GLY A 1053 21.66 -57.23 22.36
C GLY A 1053 22.04 -56.37 23.56
N PHE A 1054 21.09 -55.72 24.23
CA PHE A 1054 21.30 -55.00 25.48
C PHE A 1054 21.24 -55.95 26.67
N VAL A 1055 20.28 -56.87 26.67
CA VAL A 1055 20.17 -57.97 27.65
C VAL A 1055 21.43 -58.83 27.65
N GLU A 1056 21.94 -59.23 26.49
CA GLU A 1056 23.19 -59.99 26.38
C GLU A 1056 24.43 -59.23 26.91
N ARG A 1057 24.44 -57.90 26.79
CA ARG A 1057 25.55 -57.05 27.28
C ARG A 1057 25.49 -56.82 28.78
N ILE A 1058 24.30 -56.75 29.38
CA ILE A 1058 24.10 -56.54 30.82
C ILE A 1058 24.21 -57.86 31.60
N PHE A 1059 23.80 -58.98 31.01
CA PHE A 1059 23.92 -60.30 31.59
C PHE A 1059 24.87 -61.19 30.78
N PRO A 1060 26.19 -60.90 30.76
CA PRO A 1060 27.14 -61.74 30.05
C PRO A 1060 27.28 -63.07 30.80
N LYS A 1061 26.58 -64.10 30.31
CA LYS A 1061 26.63 -65.49 30.78
C LYS A 1061 26.43 -65.67 32.30
N ALA A 1062 25.18 -65.68 32.74
CA ALA A 1062 24.79 -66.58 33.81
C ALA A 1062 24.77 -68.02 33.26
N GLN A 1063 25.95 -68.65 33.16
CA GLN A 1063 26.01 -70.11 33.30
C GLN A 1063 25.68 -70.42 34.76
N LEU A 1064 24.50 -70.93 35.06
CA LEU A 1064 24.30 -71.97 36.09
C LEU A 1064 22.82 -72.39 36.17
N VAL A 1065 22.59 -73.62 35.66
CA VAL A 1065 21.70 -74.65 36.21
C VAL A 1065 20.20 -74.33 36.30
N MET A 1066 19.40 -74.99 35.46
CA MET A 1066 18.52 -76.07 35.93
C MET A 1066 18.15 -76.96 34.75
N GLY A 1067 18.56 -78.22 34.82
CA GLY A 1067 17.98 -79.30 34.03
C GLY A 1067 16.78 -79.88 34.78
N ALA A 1068 15.64 -79.92 34.10
CA ALA A 1068 14.57 -80.91 34.13
C ALA A 1068 13.51 -80.47 33.12
#